data_AF-A0A6I8PHU7-F1
#
_entry.id   AF-A0A6I8PHU7-F1
#
_cell.length_a   1.000
_cell.length_b   1.000
_cell.length_c   1.000
_cell.angle_alpha   90.00
_cell.angle_beta   90.00
_cell.angle_gamma   90.00
#
_symmetry.space_group_name_H-M   'P 1'
#
loop_
_entity.id
_entity.type
_entity.pdbx_description
1 polymer ?
#
loop_
_entity_poly.entity_id
_entity_poly.type
_entity_poly.pdbx_seq_one_letter_code
_entity_poly.pdbx_strand_id
1 'polypeptide(L)'
;MAETRSAAAAGLAAARGELERALRQDPGQIFGEDRLRRLLDTSLPPAARYPRLDAPRLVRSNARGEPEQYLTTLSTALNILEKYGRNLLSPQRPRYWRGVKFNNPVFRSTVDAVEGGREVLRLYGYTEQQPDGLSFPEEQEEPDGERVAAVTVDVLLLRAELGLLLEKSHPRPEALDRLLQEGADPEVRGRSPRSRPPVPPSPQPRPAVSPEPCFLCGSDPGALHCPACGHVLCLVCDRLFHRHPSRAHHLRRPLPGSPVSAPPPPPPSGSPPRGGRPRGGTGEGRPRANSRLSIAAPAARPPWRCAACSVLNEARAVLCVACDRPRGCKGAGPGGEGPRGAGAGPARGRWACQSCTFENEPATVLCAMCERPRLAQPPSLWSDAAGPAPPQVGDWHCAHCTFRNSGPGWVCAMCNRTSVSPPYPAPAPQPSARPRAGSLGDGTRSWQSPEPRAPRRFSTPVPTPSGNTELQRQEKMREDGLRLVAMIRAGEAEGTGPEEVFSALQYSGTEVPLQWLRSELPYVLEKVVELAGRRDPGLGVLSRQEARRAWLSCHGNVEEAVEECVRARRRKVRELETLGFGSGEGSLQALFQHGGDVGQALTELQRQRLEPFRQRLWDDPEPNPSWDGPDKQSLVRRLLAVYALPSWGRAELALALLQEEPRNYELGDVVEAVRQSPDRAFLRRLLAQECAVCGWALPRNKMQALTSCECTICPECFRQHFTIALKEKHITDMVCPACGRPDLSDEAQLLGYFSTLDIQLRESLEPDAYALFHKKLTERVLMRDPKFLWCTHCSFGFIYEREQLEATCPQCHKSFCVSCKRQWEEQHRGRSCEDFQNWKRTNDPEYQAQGLAMYLKENGIDCPKCKFSYALARGGCMHFHCSQCRHQFCSGCYSAFYAKNKCPEANCRVKKSLHGHHPRDCLFYLRDWSAPRLQKLLQDNDVTFNTEPPAGTRAAPGGGCRVMEQKEVPDGLKDEACGKETPVGFAGLCQAHYKEYLVSLINAHSLDPAALYELEELETATERYLHARPQTLAGEEPAAYRARLLQKLTEEVPLGRNIPRRRK
;
A
#
# COMPACT_ATOMS: atom_id res chain seq x y z
N MET A 1 -39.13 -33.86 -2.99
CA MET A 1 -37.92 -33.07 -3.35
C MET A 1 -38.01 -31.61 -2.94
N ALA A 2 -39.16 -30.93 -3.07
CA ALA A 2 -39.33 -29.54 -2.62
C ALA A 2 -39.30 -29.41 -1.07
N GLU A 3 -39.99 -30.30 -0.35
CA GLU A 3 -40.02 -30.30 1.13
C GLU A 3 -38.66 -30.63 1.75
N THR A 4 -37.90 -31.57 1.17
CA THR A 4 -36.54 -31.92 1.61
C THR A 4 -35.53 -30.79 1.35
N ARG A 5 -35.67 -30.03 0.25
CA ARG A 5 -34.86 -28.81 0.00
C ARG A 5 -35.22 -27.68 0.96
N SER A 6 -36.50 -27.51 1.30
CA SER A 6 -36.96 -26.52 2.27
C SER A 6 -36.46 -26.79 3.68
N ALA A 7 -36.46 -28.06 4.13
CA ALA A 7 -35.93 -28.45 5.43
C ALA A 7 -34.40 -28.26 5.52
N ALA A 8 -33.66 -28.60 4.45
CA ALA A 8 -32.21 -28.37 4.38
C ALA A 8 -31.85 -26.87 4.38
N ALA A 9 -32.62 -26.03 3.68
CA ALA A 9 -32.45 -24.58 3.68
C ALA A 9 -32.75 -23.96 5.05
N ALA A 10 -33.80 -24.43 5.74
CA ALA A 10 -34.12 -24.00 7.10
C ALA A 10 -33.02 -24.41 8.11
N GLY A 11 -32.49 -25.63 8.01
CA GLY A 11 -31.38 -26.10 8.83
C GLY A 11 -30.09 -25.29 8.62
N LEU A 12 -29.75 -24.97 7.36
CA LEU A 12 -28.61 -24.10 7.04
C LEU A 12 -28.81 -22.69 7.61
N ALA A 13 -30.00 -22.10 7.46
CA ALA A 13 -30.30 -20.77 7.99
C ALA A 13 -30.20 -20.71 9.52
N ALA A 14 -30.67 -21.74 10.23
CA ALA A 14 -30.57 -21.82 11.69
C ALA A 14 -29.10 -21.92 12.16
N ALA A 15 -28.33 -22.84 11.58
CA ALA A 15 -26.92 -23.03 11.93
C ALA A 15 -26.04 -21.83 11.55
N ARG A 16 -26.38 -21.13 10.47
CA ARG A 16 -25.79 -19.85 10.10
C ARG A 16 -26.10 -18.76 11.12
N GLY A 17 -27.36 -18.64 11.55
CA GLY A 17 -27.78 -17.68 12.57
C GLY A 17 -27.04 -17.88 13.90
N GLU A 18 -26.67 -19.11 14.24
CA GLU A 18 -25.79 -19.38 15.39
C GLU A 18 -24.38 -18.83 15.20
N LEU A 19 -23.77 -18.98 14.02
CA LEU A 19 -22.45 -18.42 13.72
C LEU A 19 -22.46 -16.88 13.76
N GLU A 20 -23.51 -16.26 13.21
CA GLU A 20 -23.68 -14.81 13.24
C GLU A 20 -23.83 -14.30 14.68
N ARG A 21 -24.61 -14.99 15.51
CA ARG A 21 -24.74 -14.65 16.94
C ARG A 21 -23.42 -14.84 17.70
N ALA A 22 -22.72 -15.92 17.41
CA ALA A 22 -21.43 -16.25 18.03
C ALA A 22 -20.35 -15.21 17.67
N LEU A 23 -20.27 -14.77 16.41
CA LEU A 23 -19.37 -13.70 15.97
C LEU A 23 -19.67 -12.34 16.62
N ARG A 24 -20.94 -12.02 16.87
CA ARG A 24 -21.31 -10.79 17.57
C ARG A 24 -20.97 -10.81 19.06
N GLN A 25 -21.00 -12.00 19.69
CA GLN A 25 -20.66 -12.17 21.10
C GLN A 25 -19.15 -12.22 21.31
N ASP A 26 -18.43 -12.96 20.47
CA ASP A 26 -16.98 -13.07 20.46
C ASP A 26 -16.43 -12.97 19.02
N PRO A 27 -16.06 -11.75 18.57
CA PRO A 27 -15.47 -11.54 17.25
C PRO A 27 -14.14 -12.27 17.03
N GLY A 28 -13.47 -12.70 18.12
CA GLY A 28 -12.23 -13.47 18.09
C GLY A 28 -12.45 -14.98 17.97
N GLN A 29 -13.69 -15.46 18.06
CA GLN A 29 -13.99 -16.88 18.08
C GLN A 29 -13.52 -17.57 16.78
N ILE A 30 -12.72 -18.62 16.93
CA ILE A 30 -12.32 -19.48 15.82
C ILE A 30 -13.33 -20.60 15.70
N PHE A 31 -13.93 -20.75 14.51
CA PHE A 31 -14.83 -21.86 14.24
C PHE A 31 -14.02 -23.05 13.73
N GLY A 32 -14.13 -24.19 14.41
CA GLY A 32 -13.47 -25.42 13.98
C GLY A 32 -13.94 -25.84 12.59
N GLU A 33 -13.01 -26.40 11.80
CA GLU A 33 -13.23 -26.82 10.42
C GLU A 33 -14.42 -27.78 10.29
N ASP A 34 -14.61 -28.70 11.25
CA ASP A 34 -15.74 -29.65 11.29
C ASP A 34 -17.12 -28.96 11.39
N ARG A 35 -17.19 -27.78 12.01
CA ARG A 35 -18.45 -27.02 12.11
C ARG A 35 -18.77 -26.32 10.79
N LEU A 36 -17.75 -25.81 10.10
CA LEU A 36 -17.89 -25.15 8.79
C LEU A 36 -18.15 -26.17 7.69
N ARG A 37 -17.46 -27.31 7.73
CA ARG A 37 -17.63 -28.41 6.76
C ARG A 37 -19.06 -28.96 6.74
N ARG A 38 -19.72 -29.02 7.90
CA ARG A 38 -21.15 -29.40 8.00
C ARG A 38 -22.10 -28.41 7.31
N LEU A 39 -21.74 -27.12 7.24
CA LEU A 39 -22.52 -26.10 6.53
C LEU A 39 -22.27 -26.13 5.02
N LEU A 40 -21.08 -26.59 4.61
CA LEU A 40 -20.68 -26.72 3.22
C LEU A 40 -21.16 -28.04 2.58
N ASP A 41 -21.41 -29.07 3.39
CA ASP A 41 -21.97 -30.34 2.94
C ASP A 41 -23.50 -30.26 2.70
N THR A 42 -23.91 -29.39 1.77
CA THR A 42 -25.32 -29.18 1.41
C THR A 42 -25.53 -29.18 -0.11
N SER A 43 -26.69 -29.63 -0.59
CA SER A 43 -27.08 -29.65 -2.02
C SER A 43 -27.78 -28.40 -2.49
N LEU A 44 -27.68 -27.36 -1.67
CA LEU A 44 -28.22 -26.06 -1.94
C LEU A 44 -27.35 -25.31 -2.96
N PRO A 45 -27.95 -24.47 -3.81
CA PRO A 45 -27.21 -23.64 -4.75
C PRO A 45 -26.32 -22.63 -4.00
N PRO A 46 -25.16 -22.24 -4.55
CA PRO A 46 -24.33 -21.15 -4.04
C PRO A 46 -25.12 -19.91 -3.56
N ALA A 47 -26.14 -19.45 -4.28
CA ALA A 47 -26.97 -18.31 -3.86
C ALA A 47 -27.69 -18.51 -2.51
N ALA A 48 -28.03 -19.75 -2.15
CA ALA A 48 -28.62 -20.08 -0.85
C ALA A 48 -27.56 -20.29 0.25
N ARG A 49 -26.31 -20.61 -0.12
CA ARG A 49 -25.18 -20.78 0.81
C ARG A 49 -24.52 -19.44 1.18
N TYR A 50 -24.56 -18.49 0.25
CA TYR A 50 -23.95 -17.16 0.36
C TYR A 50 -25.00 -16.05 0.12
N PRO A 51 -25.90 -15.77 1.07
CA PRO A 51 -27.03 -14.86 0.84
C PRO A 51 -26.63 -13.39 0.71
N ARG A 52 -25.45 -13.00 1.20
CA ARG A 52 -24.93 -11.62 1.20
C ARG A 52 -23.77 -11.43 0.23
N LEU A 53 -23.07 -12.50 -0.13
CA LEU A 53 -21.92 -12.49 -1.02
C LEU A 53 -22.22 -13.24 -2.33
N ASP A 54 -22.06 -12.57 -3.48
CA ASP A 54 -22.11 -13.22 -4.80
C ASP A 54 -20.83 -14.04 -5.05
N ALA A 55 -20.73 -15.17 -4.35
CA ALA A 55 -19.58 -16.07 -4.43
C ALA A 55 -19.32 -16.61 -5.85
N PRO A 56 -20.34 -17.01 -6.65
CA PRO A 56 -20.12 -17.43 -8.04
C PRO A 56 -19.50 -16.34 -8.90
N ARG A 57 -19.97 -15.09 -8.81
CA ARG A 57 -19.35 -13.99 -9.56
C ARG A 57 -17.92 -13.71 -9.09
N LEU A 58 -17.70 -13.70 -7.77
CA LEU A 58 -16.38 -13.44 -7.19
C LEU A 58 -15.34 -14.50 -7.65
N VAL A 59 -15.72 -15.78 -7.68
CA VAL A 59 -14.84 -16.85 -8.15
C VAL A 59 -14.62 -16.74 -9.68
N ARG A 60 -15.68 -16.55 -10.47
CA ARG A 60 -15.59 -16.49 -11.94
C ARG A 60 -14.78 -15.30 -12.46
N SER A 61 -14.97 -14.10 -11.90
CA SER A 61 -14.22 -12.90 -12.27
C SER A 61 -12.71 -13.06 -12.08
N ASN A 62 -12.30 -13.94 -11.17
CA ASN A 62 -10.89 -14.18 -10.84
C ASN A 62 -10.35 -15.53 -11.35
N ALA A 63 -11.16 -16.36 -12.02
CA ALA A 63 -10.78 -17.68 -12.51
C ALA A 63 -9.89 -17.61 -13.77
N ARG A 64 -8.69 -17.04 -13.64
CA ARG A 64 -7.69 -16.93 -14.70
C ARG A 64 -6.50 -17.83 -14.39
N GLY A 65 -6.10 -18.67 -15.36
CA GLY A 65 -4.98 -19.60 -15.19
C GLY A 65 -5.35 -20.86 -14.41
N GLU A 66 -4.38 -21.45 -13.72
CA GLU A 66 -4.56 -22.71 -12.99
C GLU A 66 -5.47 -22.54 -11.75
N PRO A 67 -6.42 -23.48 -11.50
CA PRO A 67 -7.29 -23.48 -10.34
C PRO A 67 -6.59 -23.24 -9.00
N GLU A 68 -5.48 -23.93 -8.76
CA GLU A 68 -4.75 -23.82 -7.49
C GLU A 68 -4.22 -22.38 -7.27
N GLN A 69 -3.86 -21.65 -8.33
CA GLN A 69 -3.32 -20.30 -8.23
C GLN A 69 -4.40 -19.26 -7.89
N TYR A 70 -5.48 -19.19 -8.67
CA TYR A 70 -6.51 -18.18 -8.43
C TYR A 70 -7.32 -18.46 -7.16
N LEU A 71 -7.52 -19.73 -6.78
CA LEU A 71 -8.16 -20.10 -5.52
C LEU A 71 -7.30 -19.68 -4.32
N THR A 72 -5.97 -19.81 -4.41
CA THR A 72 -5.04 -19.34 -3.37
C THR A 72 -5.09 -17.83 -3.22
N THR A 73 -5.11 -17.08 -4.34
CA THR A 73 -5.24 -15.62 -4.33
C THR A 73 -6.57 -15.17 -3.73
N LEU A 74 -7.69 -15.80 -4.12
CA LEU A 74 -9.02 -15.53 -3.57
C LEU A 74 -9.09 -15.84 -2.07
N SER A 75 -8.60 -16.99 -1.64
CA SER A 75 -8.55 -17.39 -0.22
C SER A 75 -7.75 -16.39 0.62
N THR A 76 -6.63 -15.89 0.07
CA THR A 76 -5.80 -14.86 0.72
C THR A 76 -6.55 -13.53 0.87
N ALA A 77 -7.26 -13.08 -0.17
CA ALA A 77 -8.06 -11.85 -0.11
C ALA A 77 -9.24 -11.98 0.87
N LEU A 78 -9.95 -13.11 0.85
CA LEU A 78 -11.06 -13.40 1.78
C LEU A 78 -10.58 -13.44 3.24
N ASN A 79 -9.36 -13.93 3.50
CA ASN A 79 -8.77 -13.90 4.84
C ASN A 79 -8.58 -12.46 5.37
N ILE A 80 -8.19 -11.52 4.50
CA ILE A 80 -8.07 -10.11 4.87
C ILE A 80 -9.46 -9.48 5.05
N LEU A 81 -10.41 -9.76 4.15
CA LEU A 81 -11.79 -9.29 4.24
C LEU A 81 -12.51 -9.81 5.50
N GLU A 82 -12.21 -11.03 5.96
CA GLU A 82 -12.70 -11.55 7.23
C GLU A 82 -12.18 -10.73 8.42
N LYS A 83 -10.88 -10.36 8.41
CA LYS A 83 -10.29 -9.53 9.46
C LYS A 83 -10.96 -8.16 9.53
N TYR A 84 -11.33 -7.56 8.39
CA TYR A 84 -12.12 -6.32 8.37
C TYR A 84 -13.48 -6.51 9.05
N GLY A 85 -14.21 -7.58 8.70
CA GLY A 85 -15.49 -7.91 9.34
C GLY A 85 -15.38 -8.10 10.85
N ARG A 86 -14.42 -8.91 11.31
CA ARG A 86 -14.16 -9.15 12.75
C ARG A 86 -13.76 -7.88 13.51
N ASN A 87 -12.94 -7.02 12.91
CA ASN A 87 -12.53 -5.75 13.51
C ASN A 87 -13.69 -4.77 13.68
N LEU A 88 -14.65 -4.76 12.74
CA LEU A 88 -15.86 -3.93 12.84
C LEU A 88 -16.79 -4.40 13.96
N LEU A 89 -16.84 -5.71 14.22
CA LEU A 89 -17.59 -6.31 15.34
C LEU A 89 -16.89 -6.18 16.70
N SER A 90 -15.58 -5.91 16.71
CA SER A 90 -14.80 -5.79 17.95
C SER A 90 -15.26 -4.59 18.80
N PRO A 91 -15.41 -4.74 20.13
CA PRO A 91 -15.62 -3.60 21.03
C PRO A 91 -14.40 -2.67 21.10
N GLN A 92 -13.19 -3.16 20.76
CA GLN A 92 -11.96 -2.37 20.67
C GLN A 92 -11.57 -2.14 19.20
N ARG A 93 -12.39 -1.38 18.47
CA ARG A 93 -12.16 -1.09 17.04
C ARG A 93 -10.85 -0.30 16.84
N PRO A 94 -10.08 -0.56 15.77
CA PRO A 94 -8.90 0.24 15.43
C PRO A 94 -9.23 1.72 15.28
N ARG A 95 -8.35 2.65 15.69
CA ARG A 95 -8.61 4.11 15.66
C ARG A 95 -9.07 4.67 14.31
N TYR A 96 -8.72 4.03 13.20
CA TYR A 96 -9.06 4.47 11.84
C TYR A 96 -10.03 3.51 11.12
N TRP A 97 -10.88 2.79 11.87
CA TRP A 97 -11.79 1.79 11.30
C TRP A 97 -12.77 2.36 10.26
N ARG A 98 -13.07 3.68 10.30
CA ARG A 98 -14.04 4.33 9.42
C ARG A 98 -13.59 4.45 7.96
N GLY A 99 -12.31 4.26 7.65
CA GLY A 99 -11.78 4.41 6.29
C GLY A 99 -10.78 3.33 5.91
N VAL A 100 -10.89 2.84 4.68
CA VAL A 100 -9.93 1.94 4.04
C VAL A 100 -9.23 2.69 2.92
N LYS A 101 -7.93 2.89 3.06
CA LYS A 101 -7.12 3.57 2.04
C LYS A 101 -6.56 2.58 1.03
N PHE A 102 -6.73 2.86 -0.25
CA PHE A 102 -6.24 2.04 -1.36
C PHE A 102 -4.74 2.15 -1.60
N ASN A 103 -4.09 3.20 -1.06
CA ASN A 103 -2.63 3.32 -1.05
C ASN A 103 -1.95 2.36 -0.07
N ASN A 104 -2.70 1.67 0.80
CA ASN A 104 -2.16 0.63 1.66
C ASN A 104 -1.66 -0.54 0.78
N PRO A 105 -0.35 -0.88 0.81
CA PRO A 105 0.21 -1.92 -0.04
C PRO A 105 -0.43 -3.29 0.15
N VAL A 106 -0.82 -3.65 1.38
CA VAL A 106 -1.49 -4.93 1.68
C VAL A 106 -2.87 -4.96 1.05
N PHE A 107 -3.63 -3.87 1.16
CA PHE A 107 -4.93 -3.77 0.50
C PHE A 107 -4.75 -3.90 -1.02
N ARG A 108 -3.78 -3.18 -1.60
CA ARG A 108 -3.53 -3.15 -3.04
C ARG A 108 -3.09 -4.50 -3.61
N SER A 109 -2.20 -5.23 -2.93
CA SER A 109 -1.67 -6.50 -3.42
C SER A 109 -2.59 -7.70 -3.15
N THR A 110 -3.57 -7.57 -2.24
CA THR A 110 -4.47 -8.68 -1.87
C THR A 110 -5.93 -8.42 -2.26
N VAL A 111 -6.60 -7.48 -1.61
CA VAL A 111 -8.04 -7.23 -1.80
C VAL A 111 -8.30 -6.47 -3.10
N ASP A 112 -7.45 -5.51 -3.46
CA ASP A 112 -7.59 -4.72 -4.69
C ASP A 112 -7.13 -5.46 -5.95
N ALA A 113 -6.27 -6.47 -5.76
CA ALA A 113 -5.82 -7.36 -6.83
C ALA A 113 -6.92 -8.36 -7.25
N VAL A 114 -7.94 -8.55 -6.42
CA VAL A 114 -9.08 -9.43 -6.68
C VAL A 114 -10.28 -8.61 -7.17
N GLU A 115 -10.78 -8.94 -8.35
CA GLU A 115 -11.98 -8.31 -8.92
C GLU A 115 -13.19 -8.67 -8.04
N GLY A 116 -13.88 -7.68 -7.47
CA GLY A 116 -14.94 -7.89 -6.48
C GLY A 116 -14.53 -7.62 -5.02
N GLY A 117 -13.24 -7.42 -4.71
CA GLY A 117 -12.76 -7.21 -3.35
C GLY A 117 -13.25 -5.89 -2.71
N ARG A 118 -13.35 -4.81 -3.49
CA ARG A 118 -13.91 -3.51 -3.04
C ARG A 118 -15.41 -3.61 -2.78
N GLU A 119 -16.12 -4.43 -3.55
CA GLU A 119 -17.55 -4.66 -3.42
C GLU A 119 -17.86 -5.35 -2.08
N VAL A 120 -17.00 -6.26 -1.61
CA VAL A 120 -17.13 -6.85 -0.27
C VAL A 120 -16.96 -5.81 0.84
N LEU A 121 -16.07 -4.82 0.70
CA LEU A 121 -16.00 -3.70 1.64
C LEU A 121 -17.28 -2.86 1.64
N ARG A 122 -17.86 -2.61 0.46
CA ARG A 122 -19.17 -1.94 0.37
C ARG A 122 -20.25 -2.75 1.06
N LEU A 123 -20.21 -4.08 0.99
CA LEU A 123 -21.12 -4.96 1.73
C LEU A 123 -20.95 -4.81 3.26
N TYR A 124 -19.76 -4.54 3.78
CA TYR A 124 -19.55 -4.22 5.20
C TYR A 124 -20.04 -2.82 5.63
N GLY A 125 -20.25 -1.89 4.70
CA GLY A 125 -20.73 -0.53 4.98
C GLY A 125 -19.80 0.61 4.54
N TYR A 126 -18.66 0.31 3.93
CA TYR A 126 -17.76 1.32 3.36
C TYR A 126 -18.29 1.83 2.01
N THR A 127 -19.35 2.64 2.01
CA THR A 127 -20.07 3.06 0.80
C THR A 127 -19.63 4.40 0.25
N GLU A 128 -18.96 5.24 1.02
CA GLU A 128 -18.54 6.58 0.59
C GLU A 128 -17.19 6.52 -0.13
N GLN A 129 -17.14 7.08 -1.34
CA GLN A 129 -15.94 7.03 -2.18
C GLN A 129 -15.01 8.20 -1.84
N GLN A 130 -13.80 7.89 -1.39
CA GLN A 130 -12.74 8.87 -1.13
C GLN A 130 -11.71 8.88 -2.27
N PRO A 131 -10.95 9.98 -2.48
CA PRO A 131 -9.91 10.07 -3.51
C PRO A 131 -8.83 8.99 -3.36
N ASP A 132 -8.54 8.54 -2.14
CA ASP A 132 -7.56 7.51 -1.82
C ASP A 132 -8.16 6.27 -1.13
N GLY A 133 -9.48 6.02 -1.20
CA GLY A 133 -10.09 4.91 -0.46
C GLY A 133 -11.62 4.81 -0.47
N LEU A 134 -12.15 4.03 0.48
CA LEU A 134 -13.57 3.99 0.85
C LEU A 134 -13.74 4.36 2.32
N SER A 135 -14.81 5.05 2.68
CA SER A 135 -15.19 5.34 4.07
C SER A 135 -16.62 4.92 4.39
N PHE A 136 -16.91 4.76 5.68
CA PHE A 136 -18.28 4.80 6.18
C PHE A 136 -18.85 6.22 5.98
N PRO A 137 -20.15 6.36 5.67
CA PRO A 137 -20.82 7.66 5.59
C PRO A 137 -20.60 8.48 6.86
N GLU A 138 -20.48 9.81 6.73
CA GLU A 138 -20.31 10.71 7.88
C GLU A 138 -21.44 10.59 8.91
N GLU A 139 -22.67 10.34 8.46
CA GLU A 139 -23.87 10.21 9.30
C GLU A 139 -23.90 8.91 10.15
N GLN A 140 -23.11 7.90 9.80
CA GLN A 140 -23.14 6.60 10.46
C GLN A 140 -22.10 6.51 11.58
N GLU A 141 -22.48 6.70 12.84
CA GLU A 141 -21.53 6.66 13.97
C GLU A 141 -20.95 5.27 14.24
N GLU A 142 -21.76 4.20 14.09
CA GLU A 142 -21.37 2.81 14.34
C GLU A 142 -21.67 1.87 13.16
N PRO A 143 -20.86 0.81 12.95
CA PRO A 143 -21.15 -0.19 11.94
C PRO A 143 -22.39 -1.01 12.31
N ASP A 144 -23.18 -1.40 11.30
CA ASP A 144 -24.32 -2.31 11.49
C ASP A 144 -23.81 -3.71 11.85
N GLY A 145 -23.85 -4.05 13.14
CA GLY A 145 -23.31 -5.31 13.64
C GLY A 145 -24.02 -6.55 13.11
N GLU A 146 -25.31 -6.48 12.75
CA GLU A 146 -26.03 -7.61 12.18
C GLU A 146 -25.60 -7.87 10.74
N ARG A 147 -25.56 -6.80 9.94
CA ARG A 147 -25.08 -6.85 8.56
C ARG A 147 -23.62 -7.28 8.48
N VAL A 148 -22.76 -6.70 9.31
CA VAL A 148 -21.32 -7.05 9.34
C VAL A 148 -21.14 -8.52 9.71
N ALA A 149 -21.85 -9.04 10.72
CA ALA A 149 -21.78 -10.45 11.09
C ALA A 149 -22.25 -11.36 9.95
N ALA A 150 -23.36 -11.02 9.29
CA ALA A 150 -23.88 -11.81 8.16
C ALA A 150 -22.89 -11.85 6.99
N VAL A 151 -22.28 -10.72 6.60
CA VAL A 151 -21.27 -10.69 5.53
C VAL A 151 -20.00 -11.43 5.94
N THR A 152 -19.58 -11.32 7.21
CA THR A 152 -18.39 -12.02 7.73
C THR A 152 -18.57 -13.54 7.67
N VAL A 153 -19.76 -14.06 7.98
CA VAL A 153 -20.05 -15.50 7.85
C VAL A 153 -19.96 -15.98 6.40
N ASP A 154 -20.43 -15.19 5.43
CA ASP A 154 -20.29 -15.55 4.00
C ASP A 154 -18.84 -15.62 3.55
N VAL A 155 -18.05 -14.60 3.91
CA VAL A 155 -16.62 -14.54 3.61
C VAL A 155 -15.89 -15.72 4.25
N LEU A 156 -16.23 -16.06 5.49
CA LEU A 156 -15.64 -17.17 6.24
C LEU A 156 -16.00 -18.53 5.64
N LEU A 157 -17.28 -18.75 5.28
CA LEU A 157 -17.74 -19.98 4.63
C LEU A 157 -17.09 -20.15 3.25
N LEU A 158 -17.01 -19.09 2.45
CA LEU A 158 -16.39 -19.16 1.13
C LEU A 158 -14.90 -19.46 1.27
N ARG A 159 -14.18 -18.80 2.18
CA ARG A 159 -12.76 -19.10 2.45
C ARG A 159 -12.55 -20.55 2.84
N ALA A 160 -13.41 -21.10 3.70
CA ALA A 160 -13.37 -22.51 4.09
C ALA A 160 -13.67 -23.45 2.90
N GLU A 161 -14.64 -23.12 2.05
CA GLU A 161 -14.95 -23.90 0.84
C GLU A 161 -13.76 -23.91 -0.13
N LEU A 162 -13.12 -22.77 -0.36
CA LEU A 162 -11.93 -22.68 -1.21
C LEU A 162 -10.73 -23.45 -0.64
N GLY A 163 -10.55 -23.45 0.70
CA GLY A 163 -9.52 -24.24 1.37
C GLY A 163 -9.69 -25.74 1.15
N LEU A 164 -10.91 -26.25 1.34
CA LEU A 164 -11.24 -27.66 1.08
C LEU A 164 -11.08 -28.04 -0.40
N LEU A 165 -11.33 -27.12 -1.33
CA LEU A 165 -11.11 -27.31 -2.76
C LEU A 165 -9.61 -27.37 -3.11
N LEU A 166 -8.79 -26.50 -2.51
CA LEU A 166 -7.33 -26.51 -2.66
C LEU A 166 -6.70 -27.80 -2.13
N GLU A 167 -7.21 -28.30 -1.01
CA GLU A 167 -6.76 -29.56 -0.38
C GLU A 167 -7.33 -30.82 -1.05
N LYS A 168 -8.22 -30.66 -2.06
CA LYS A 168 -8.93 -31.76 -2.74
C LYS A 168 -9.71 -32.65 -1.76
N SER A 169 -10.13 -32.08 -0.62
CA SER A 169 -10.81 -32.74 0.50
C SER A 169 -12.30 -32.33 0.61
N HIS A 170 -12.78 -31.52 -0.34
CA HIS A 170 -14.15 -31.03 -0.35
C HIS A 170 -15.17 -32.19 -0.39
N PRO A 171 -16.24 -32.18 0.45
CA PRO A 171 -17.28 -33.23 0.48
C PRO A 171 -17.94 -33.49 -0.88
N ARG A 172 -17.82 -32.53 -1.80
CA ARG A 172 -18.43 -32.56 -3.14
C ARG A 172 -17.43 -32.15 -4.20
N PRO A 173 -16.95 -33.07 -5.04
CA PRO A 173 -15.92 -32.75 -6.04
C PRO A 173 -16.40 -31.74 -7.09
N GLU A 174 -17.71 -31.69 -7.38
CA GLU A 174 -18.32 -30.76 -8.35
C GLU A 174 -18.52 -29.33 -7.82
N ALA A 175 -18.14 -29.03 -6.57
CA ALA A 175 -18.48 -27.74 -5.95
C ALA A 175 -17.83 -26.54 -6.66
N LEU A 176 -16.59 -26.70 -7.14
CA LEU A 176 -15.91 -25.67 -7.94
C LEU A 176 -16.62 -25.43 -9.28
N ASP A 177 -17.03 -26.49 -9.97
CA ASP A 177 -17.76 -26.37 -11.24
C ASP A 177 -19.09 -25.64 -11.05
N ARG A 178 -19.79 -25.88 -9.93
CA ARG A 178 -21.03 -25.16 -9.61
C ARG A 178 -20.80 -23.67 -9.36
N LEU A 179 -19.73 -23.31 -8.65
CA LEU A 179 -19.33 -21.90 -8.47
C LEU A 179 -18.97 -21.23 -9.80
N LEU A 180 -18.43 -22.00 -10.77
CA LEU A 180 -18.08 -21.50 -12.10
C LEU A 180 -19.25 -21.49 -13.11
N GLN A 181 -20.30 -22.27 -12.88
CA GLN A 181 -21.43 -22.42 -13.82
C GLN A 181 -22.67 -21.58 -13.45
N GLU A 182 -22.91 -21.31 -12.16
CA GLU A 182 -24.09 -20.53 -11.74
C GLU A 182 -23.96 -19.06 -12.16
N GLY A 183 -24.81 -18.63 -13.11
CA GLY A 183 -24.89 -17.26 -13.63
C GLY A 183 -24.32 -17.05 -15.04
N ALA A 184 -24.24 -18.08 -15.88
CA ALA A 184 -24.01 -17.89 -17.31
C ALA A 184 -25.30 -17.37 -17.98
N ASP A 185 -25.34 -16.09 -18.32
CA ASP A 185 -26.34 -15.55 -19.25
C ASP A 185 -26.17 -16.23 -20.62
N PRO A 186 -27.25 -16.54 -21.38
CA PRO A 186 -27.18 -17.33 -22.61
C PRO A 186 -26.48 -16.67 -23.82
N GLU A 187 -25.93 -15.46 -23.72
CA GLU A 187 -25.49 -14.70 -24.91
C GLU A 187 -23.99 -14.79 -25.26
N VAL A 188 -23.15 -15.51 -24.50
CA VAL A 188 -21.73 -15.64 -24.86
C VAL A 188 -21.27 -17.10 -24.90
N ARG A 189 -21.79 -17.83 -25.90
CA ARG A 189 -21.12 -19.05 -26.42
C ARG A 189 -20.73 -18.83 -27.86
N GLY A 190 -19.51 -18.36 -28.07
CA GLY A 190 -18.97 -18.23 -29.41
C GLY A 190 -17.56 -17.68 -29.45
N ARG A 191 -16.58 -18.45 -28.95
CA ARG A 191 -15.23 -18.64 -29.54
C ARG A 191 -14.31 -19.30 -28.52
N SER A 192 -14.06 -20.60 -28.73
CA SER A 192 -12.90 -21.29 -28.15
C SER A 192 -11.72 -21.17 -29.14
N PRO A 193 -10.46 -21.02 -28.67
CA PRO A 193 -9.31 -20.84 -29.56
C PRO A 193 -8.88 -22.18 -30.15
N ARG A 194 -8.93 -22.31 -31.49
CA ARG A 194 -8.28 -23.41 -32.22
C ARG A 194 -6.85 -23.02 -32.58
N SER A 195 -5.92 -23.90 -32.22
CA SER A 195 -4.52 -23.97 -32.63
C SER A 195 -4.37 -23.92 -34.16
N ARG A 196 -3.37 -23.19 -34.65
CA ARG A 196 -2.98 -23.13 -36.08
C ARG A 196 -1.66 -23.90 -36.31
N PRO A 197 -1.54 -24.67 -37.41
CA PRO A 197 -0.29 -25.30 -37.85
C PRO A 197 0.55 -24.38 -38.77
N PRO A 198 1.83 -24.72 -39.06
CA PRO A 198 2.74 -23.87 -39.85
C PRO A 198 2.74 -24.25 -41.34
N VAL A 199 2.90 -23.28 -42.25
CA VAL A 199 3.02 -23.47 -43.72
C VAL A 199 3.99 -22.41 -44.31
N PRO A 200 4.76 -22.71 -45.40
CA PRO A 200 6.11 -22.20 -45.72
C PRO A 200 6.14 -21.06 -46.78
N PRO A 201 7.30 -20.60 -47.32
CA PRO A 201 7.45 -19.27 -47.95
C PRO A 201 7.39 -19.24 -49.49
N SER A 202 7.23 -18.00 -50.02
CA SER A 202 7.53 -17.47 -51.39
C SER A 202 6.32 -17.33 -52.36
N PRO A 203 6.35 -16.48 -53.42
CA PRO A 203 7.29 -15.43 -53.85
C PRO A 203 6.64 -14.04 -54.17
N GLN A 204 7.45 -13.01 -54.39
CA GLN A 204 7.03 -11.72 -54.97
C GLN A 204 6.79 -11.79 -56.49
N PRO A 205 6.01 -10.86 -57.05
CA PRO A 205 6.43 -10.14 -58.26
C PRO A 205 6.32 -8.60 -58.13
N ARG A 206 7.28 -7.89 -58.75
CA ARG A 206 7.31 -6.43 -59.04
C ARG A 206 7.05 -6.23 -60.55
N PRO A 207 6.96 -4.99 -61.09
CA PRO A 207 6.24 -3.79 -60.62
C PRO A 207 5.33 -3.19 -61.72
N ALA A 208 4.26 -2.50 -61.34
CA ALA A 208 3.64 -1.45 -62.16
C ALA A 208 3.79 -0.13 -61.39
N VAL A 209 4.35 0.90 -62.03
CA VAL A 209 4.70 2.17 -61.39
C VAL A 209 3.42 2.94 -61.04
N SER A 210 3.04 2.93 -59.76
CA SER A 210 2.03 3.82 -59.19
C SER A 210 2.72 5.07 -58.60
N PRO A 211 2.15 6.28 -58.74
CA PRO A 211 2.73 7.51 -58.19
C PRO A 211 2.82 7.42 -56.66
N GLU A 212 3.96 7.84 -56.08
CA GLU A 212 4.15 7.85 -54.63
C GLU A 212 3.08 8.70 -53.92
N PRO A 213 2.41 8.19 -52.87
CA PRO A 213 1.44 8.97 -52.10
C PRO A 213 2.15 10.06 -51.31
N CYS A 214 1.45 11.16 -51.05
CA CYS A 214 2.00 12.27 -50.28
C CYS A 214 2.46 11.82 -48.89
N PHE A 215 3.72 12.08 -48.54
CA PHE A 215 4.33 11.71 -47.26
C PHE A 215 3.56 12.22 -46.03
N LEU A 216 2.89 13.39 -46.13
CA LEU A 216 2.22 14.00 -44.98
C LEU A 216 0.76 13.55 -44.80
N CYS A 217 -0.02 13.42 -45.87
CA CYS A 217 -1.43 13.05 -45.75
C CYS A 217 -1.71 11.59 -46.14
N GLY A 218 -0.79 10.92 -46.84
CA GLY A 218 -0.89 9.53 -47.29
C GLY A 218 -2.04 9.22 -48.25
N SER A 219 -2.86 10.21 -48.59
CA SER A 219 -4.17 10.01 -49.25
C SER A 219 -4.20 10.54 -50.69
N ASP A 220 -3.48 11.64 -50.96
CA ASP A 220 -3.37 12.23 -52.31
C ASP A 220 -2.09 11.77 -53.03
N PRO A 221 -2.11 11.63 -54.37
CA PRO A 221 -0.90 11.36 -55.13
C PRO A 221 0.09 12.52 -55.01
N GLY A 222 1.36 12.17 -54.80
CA GLY A 222 2.48 13.10 -54.73
C GLY A 222 2.65 13.88 -56.02
N ALA A 223 2.72 15.21 -55.92
CA ALA A 223 2.87 16.10 -57.07
C ALA A 223 4.26 16.76 -57.13
N LEU A 224 4.88 16.98 -55.97
CA LEU A 224 6.14 17.68 -55.83
C LEU A 224 7.11 16.90 -54.95
N HIS A 225 8.32 16.68 -55.45
CA HIS A 225 9.43 16.13 -54.68
C HIS A 225 10.36 17.26 -54.22
N CYS A 226 10.66 17.29 -52.93
CA CYS A 226 11.64 18.23 -52.36
C CYS A 226 12.93 17.48 -51.96
N PRO A 227 14.03 17.61 -52.73
CA PRO A 227 15.27 16.87 -52.45
C PRO A 227 15.93 17.27 -51.12
N ALA A 228 15.74 18.51 -50.67
CA ALA A 228 16.28 18.98 -49.38
C ALA A 228 15.55 18.38 -48.17
N CYS A 229 14.29 17.97 -48.36
CA CYS A 229 13.49 17.29 -47.33
C CYS A 229 13.40 15.78 -47.54
N GLY A 230 13.74 15.28 -48.73
CA GLY A 230 13.63 13.87 -49.08
C GLY A 230 12.19 13.34 -49.13
N HIS A 231 11.21 14.21 -49.41
CA HIS A 231 9.79 13.86 -49.33
C HIS A 231 9.03 14.24 -50.61
N VAL A 232 8.09 13.37 -50.97
CA VAL A 232 7.10 13.59 -52.02
C VAL A 232 5.79 14.06 -51.39
N LEU A 233 5.28 15.21 -51.82
CA LEU A 233 4.12 15.88 -51.23
C LEU A 233 3.06 16.20 -52.29
N CYS A 234 1.78 16.12 -51.92
CA CYS A 234 0.71 16.71 -52.73
C CYS A 234 0.79 18.24 -52.65
N LEU A 235 0.18 18.94 -53.62
CA LEU A 235 0.28 20.41 -53.73
C LEU A 235 -0.18 21.16 -52.46
N VAL A 236 -1.17 20.61 -51.75
CA VAL A 236 -1.72 21.22 -50.52
C VAL A 236 -0.74 21.06 -49.35
N CYS A 237 -0.25 19.83 -49.14
CA CYS A 237 0.70 19.53 -48.08
C CYS A 237 2.07 20.20 -48.33
N ASP A 238 2.52 20.28 -49.58
CA ASP A 238 3.74 21.00 -49.95
C ASP A 238 3.65 22.49 -49.61
N ARG A 239 2.55 23.15 -49.98
CA ARG A 239 2.33 24.57 -49.68
C ARG A 239 2.31 24.86 -48.18
N LEU A 240 1.77 23.94 -47.37
CA LEU A 240 1.74 24.09 -45.91
C LEU A 240 3.11 23.82 -45.29
N PHE A 241 3.81 22.80 -45.77
CA PHE A 241 5.10 22.37 -45.23
C PHE A 241 6.25 23.32 -45.59
N HIS A 242 6.26 23.86 -46.81
CA HIS A 242 7.25 24.82 -47.29
C HIS A 242 6.84 26.29 -47.08
N ARG A 243 5.76 26.56 -46.32
CA ARG A 243 5.41 27.91 -45.88
C ARG A 243 6.32 28.43 -44.75
N HIS A 244 7.04 27.52 -44.10
CA HIS A 244 7.92 27.85 -42.98
C HIS A 244 9.21 28.55 -43.47
N PRO A 245 9.66 29.66 -42.85
CA PRO A 245 10.80 30.46 -43.35
C PRO A 245 12.08 29.66 -43.58
N SER A 246 12.37 28.67 -42.74
CA SER A 246 13.56 27.81 -42.88
C SER A 246 13.49 26.79 -44.02
N ARG A 247 12.33 26.58 -44.64
CA ARG A 247 12.10 25.61 -45.72
C ARG A 247 11.54 26.27 -46.98
N ALA A 248 11.14 27.54 -46.90
CA ALA A 248 10.60 28.32 -48.01
C ALA A 248 11.56 28.42 -49.20
N HIS A 249 12.86 28.26 -48.96
CA HIS A 249 13.92 28.30 -49.96
C HIS A 249 14.22 26.94 -50.59
N HIS A 250 13.52 25.86 -50.20
CA HIS A 250 13.78 24.55 -50.77
C HIS A 250 13.28 24.46 -52.23
N LEU A 251 14.13 23.94 -53.11
CA LEU A 251 13.83 23.70 -54.51
C LEU A 251 12.92 22.47 -54.65
N ARG A 252 11.70 22.68 -55.14
CA ARG A 252 10.68 21.65 -55.31
C ARG A 252 10.55 21.28 -56.79
N ARG A 253 10.61 19.99 -57.11
CA ARG A 253 10.57 19.48 -58.48
C ARG A 253 9.23 18.78 -58.74
N PRO A 254 8.52 19.10 -59.83
CA PRO A 254 7.33 18.34 -60.25
C PRO A 254 7.69 16.90 -60.63
N LEU A 255 6.83 15.96 -60.28
CA LEU A 255 6.94 14.57 -60.74
C LEU A 255 6.40 14.43 -62.19
N PRO A 256 6.97 13.54 -63.04
CA PRO A 256 6.54 13.39 -64.43
C PRO A 256 5.07 12.94 -64.51
N GLY A 257 4.22 13.71 -65.23
CA GLY A 257 2.80 13.39 -65.45
C GLY A 257 1.77 14.32 -64.79
N SER A 258 2.17 15.42 -64.16
CA SER A 258 1.26 16.39 -63.52
C SER A 258 1.18 17.73 -64.29
N PRO A 259 -0.01 18.31 -64.55
CA PRO A 259 -0.14 19.52 -65.37
C PRO A 259 0.03 20.78 -64.50
N VAL A 260 1.22 21.37 -64.42
CA VAL A 260 1.41 22.70 -63.81
C VAL A 260 2.48 23.54 -64.52
N SER A 261 2.11 24.75 -64.94
CA SER A 261 2.95 25.79 -65.57
C SER A 261 3.94 26.44 -64.60
N ALA A 262 5.10 26.85 -65.13
CA ALA A 262 6.30 27.30 -64.40
C ALA A 262 6.26 28.74 -63.81
N PRO A 263 7.05 29.05 -62.75
CA PRO A 263 7.49 30.40 -62.38
C PRO A 263 9.02 30.65 -62.59
N PRO A 264 9.49 31.93 -62.58
CA PRO A 264 10.77 32.40 -63.18
C PRO A 264 12.02 32.30 -62.24
N PRO A 265 13.27 32.55 -62.75
CA PRO A 265 14.53 32.18 -62.08
C PRO A 265 15.12 33.25 -61.12
N PRO A 266 16.12 32.89 -60.27
CA PRO A 266 16.76 33.80 -59.30
C PRO A 266 18.08 34.44 -59.81
N PRO A 267 18.54 35.57 -59.23
CA PRO A 267 19.92 36.06 -59.38
C PRO A 267 20.86 35.56 -58.25
N PRO A 268 22.20 35.68 -58.41
CA PRO A 268 23.16 34.69 -57.92
C PRO A 268 23.89 35.00 -56.61
N SER A 269 24.54 33.93 -56.14
CA SER A 269 25.41 33.69 -54.98
C SER A 269 26.68 34.55 -54.83
N GLY A 270 27.13 34.72 -53.58
CA GLY A 270 28.48 35.19 -53.22
C GLY A 270 29.04 34.42 -52.01
N SER A 271 30.21 33.82 -52.19
CA SER A 271 30.89 32.83 -51.35
C SER A 271 31.86 33.49 -50.32
N PRO A 272 32.57 32.71 -49.46
CA PRO A 272 33.21 33.08 -48.17
C PRO A 272 34.67 33.60 -48.41
N PRO A 273 35.71 33.56 -47.51
CA PRO A 273 35.94 32.92 -46.19
C PRO A 273 36.70 33.83 -45.19
N ARG A 274 37.12 33.44 -43.97
CA ARG A 274 38.33 32.68 -43.56
C ARG A 274 38.51 33.02 -42.07
N GLY A 275 38.78 32.09 -41.14
CA GLY A 275 40.06 31.42 -40.93
C GLY A 275 40.90 32.17 -39.89
N GLY A 276 41.19 31.55 -38.74
CA GLY A 276 42.11 32.12 -37.74
C GLY A 276 42.19 31.32 -36.44
N ARG A 277 43.32 30.64 -36.25
CA ARG A 277 43.66 29.65 -35.22
C ARG A 277 44.06 30.27 -33.86
N PRO A 278 44.25 29.43 -32.82
CA PRO A 278 44.30 29.82 -31.40
C PRO A 278 45.73 30.00 -30.87
N ARG A 279 45.85 30.43 -29.61
CA ARG A 279 47.02 30.14 -28.77
C ARG A 279 46.69 30.22 -27.29
N GLY A 280 47.29 29.31 -26.52
CA GLY A 280 46.94 28.97 -25.14
C GLY A 280 47.79 29.65 -24.07
N GLY A 281 47.74 29.06 -22.87
CA GLY A 281 48.51 29.49 -21.71
C GLY A 281 48.15 28.66 -20.47
N THR A 282 49.14 27.92 -19.99
CA THR A 282 49.21 26.98 -18.86
C THR A 282 49.32 27.65 -17.48
N GLY A 283 49.03 26.92 -16.40
CA GLY A 283 49.49 27.24 -15.04
C GLY A 283 48.92 26.36 -13.92
N GLU A 284 49.80 25.78 -13.09
CA GLU A 284 49.65 24.70 -12.10
C GLU A 284 49.09 25.09 -10.72
N GLY A 285 48.79 24.10 -9.85
CA GLY A 285 48.90 24.22 -8.38
C GLY A 285 47.87 23.50 -7.48
N ARG A 286 48.29 22.45 -6.77
CA ARG A 286 47.63 21.66 -5.66
C ARG A 286 47.80 22.37 -4.28
N PRO A 287 47.43 21.82 -3.08
CA PRO A 287 46.28 20.98 -2.62
C PRO A 287 45.68 21.37 -1.20
N ARG A 288 44.58 20.69 -0.80
CA ARG A 288 44.06 20.33 0.57
C ARG A 288 44.00 21.33 1.75
N ALA A 289 42.83 21.40 2.43
CA ALA A 289 42.67 21.10 3.88
C ALA A 289 41.19 21.14 4.37
N ASN A 290 40.89 20.28 5.35
CA ASN A 290 39.65 20.13 6.14
C ASN A 290 39.35 21.34 7.05
N SER A 291 38.06 21.57 7.35
CA SER A 291 37.62 22.09 8.66
C SER A 291 36.17 21.70 8.97
N ARG A 292 35.98 21.11 10.15
CA ARG A 292 34.70 20.81 10.83
C ARG A 292 34.20 22.06 11.56
N LEU A 293 32.89 22.35 11.56
CA LEU A 293 32.14 23.08 12.62
C LEU A 293 30.64 22.74 12.45
N SER A 294 30.03 21.96 13.35
CA SER A 294 29.25 22.38 14.54
C SER A 294 27.84 22.94 14.22
N ILE A 295 26.83 22.14 14.56
CA ILE A 295 25.40 22.47 14.49
C ILE A 295 25.02 23.40 15.65
N ALA A 296 24.52 24.59 15.34
CA ALA A 296 23.85 25.47 16.30
C ALA A 296 22.32 25.32 16.17
N ALA A 297 21.63 25.23 17.31
CA ALA A 297 20.16 25.25 17.37
C ALA A 297 19.60 26.63 16.94
N PRO A 298 18.45 26.71 16.26
CA PRO A 298 17.92 28.00 15.81
C PRO A 298 17.24 28.77 16.95
N ALA A 299 17.62 30.04 17.12
CA ALA A 299 17.01 31.00 18.04
C ALA A 299 15.57 31.37 17.65
N ALA A 300 14.71 31.62 18.64
CA ALA A 300 13.33 32.06 18.46
C ALA A 300 13.26 33.47 17.82
N ARG A 301 12.35 33.65 16.85
CA ARG A 301 12.17 34.90 16.07
C ARG A 301 11.26 35.92 16.78
N PRO A 302 11.40 37.23 16.53
CA PRO A 302 10.51 38.25 17.11
C PRO A 302 9.18 38.48 16.31
N PRO A 303 8.16 39.08 16.95
CA PRO A 303 6.93 39.58 16.30
C PRO A 303 7.22 40.62 15.20
N TRP A 304 6.26 40.87 14.30
CA TRP A 304 6.46 41.72 13.12
C TRP A 304 5.26 42.57 12.74
N ARG A 305 5.51 43.79 12.27
CA ARG A 305 4.46 44.67 11.75
C ARG A 305 4.26 44.44 10.26
N CYS A 306 3.00 44.36 9.83
CA CYS A 306 2.67 44.24 8.41
C CYS A 306 2.98 45.54 7.67
N ALA A 307 3.75 45.47 6.59
CA ALA A 307 4.15 46.65 5.84
C ALA A 307 3.00 47.36 5.10
N ALA A 308 1.82 46.74 4.99
CA ALA A 308 0.66 47.28 4.27
C ALA A 308 -0.42 47.89 5.17
N CYS A 309 -0.61 47.36 6.37
CA CYS A 309 -1.65 47.84 7.32
C CYS A 309 -1.09 48.14 8.72
N SER A 310 0.22 47.97 8.93
CA SER A 310 0.96 48.27 10.16
C SER A 310 0.60 47.45 11.39
N VAL A 311 -0.33 46.49 11.26
CA VAL A 311 -0.75 45.58 12.32
C VAL A 311 0.41 44.71 12.79
N LEU A 312 0.61 44.63 14.10
CA LEU A 312 1.63 43.82 14.75
C LEU A 312 1.15 42.37 14.86
N ASN A 313 1.87 41.46 14.23
CA ASN A 313 1.58 40.04 14.17
C ASN A 313 2.63 39.26 14.96
N GLU A 314 2.24 38.11 15.50
CA GLU A 314 3.12 37.24 16.28
C GLU A 314 4.31 36.71 15.46
N ALA A 315 5.37 36.27 16.15
CA ALA A 315 6.59 35.77 15.52
C ALA A 315 6.35 34.62 14.53
N ARG A 316 5.46 33.69 14.88
CA ARG A 316 5.07 32.51 14.09
C ARG A 316 4.07 32.80 12.97
N ALA A 317 3.41 33.96 13.00
CA ALA A 317 2.41 34.31 12.00
C ALA A 317 3.08 34.58 10.66
N VAL A 318 2.70 33.82 9.63
CA VAL A 318 3.25 33.94 8.27
C VAL A 318 2.42 34.92 7.42
N LEU A 319 1.15 35.10 7.78
CA LEU A 319 0.20 36.07 7.21
C LEU A 319 -0.19 37.10 8.27
N CYS A 320 -0.51 38.32 7.83
CA CYS A 320 -1.00 39.35 8.72
C CYS A 320 -2.46 39.08 9.09
N VAL A 321 -2.78 39.07 10.40
CA VAL A 321 -4.12 38.71 10.89
C VAL A 321 -5.23 39.64 10.39
N ALA A 322 -4.87 40.87 10.00
CA ALA A 322 -5.83 41.89 9.63
C ALA A 322 -6.05 42.03 8.11
N CYS A 323 -5.11 41.58 7.28
CA CYS A 323 -5.22 41.76 5.83
C CYS A 323 -4.72 40.56 5.01
N ASP A 324 -4.39 39.46 5.68
CA ASP A 324 -3.89 38.19 5.14
C ASP A 324 -2.65 38.31 4.24
N ARG A 325 -1.96 39.46 4.29
CA ARG A 325 -0.73 39.67 3.52
C ARG A 325 0.45 38.96 4.18
N PRO A 326 1.30 38.27 3.40
CA PRO A 326 2.42 37.53 3.94
C PRO A 326 3.52 38.44 4.49
N ARG A 327 4.24 37.92 5.49
CA ARG A 327 5.43 38.53 6.09
C ARG A 327 6.49 38.81 5.02
N GLY A 328 6.86 40.08 4.83
CA GLY A 328 7.88 40.51 3.87
C GLY A 328 7.37 41.06 2.53
N CYS A 329 6.05 41.20 2.34
CA CYS A 329 5.50 41.92 1.18
C CYS A 329 5.97 43.39 1.17
N LYS A 330 6.62 43.85 0.09
CA LYS A 330 6.99 45.26 -0.09
C LYS A 330 5.73 46.09 -0.34
N GLY A 331 5.49 47.13 0.46
CA GLY A 331 4.41 48.09 0.25
C GLY A 331 4.73 49.03 -0.91
N ALA A 332 3.73 49.43 -1.68
CA ALA A 332 3.83 50.62 -2.52
C ALA A 332 4.00 51.83 -1.59
N GLY A 333 4.98 52.69 -1.88
CA GLY A 333 5.35 53.83 -1.05
C GLY A 333 4.23 54.88 -0.90
N PRO A 334 4.34 55.79 0.07
CA PRO A 334 3.33 56.81 0.35
C PRO A 334 3.46 58.00 -0.61
N GLY A 335 2.39 58.34 -1.33
CA GLY A 335 2.30 59.60 -2.09
C GLY A 335 1.11 59.64 -3.06
N GLY A 336 0.06 60.38 -2.68
CA GLY A 336 -1.09 60.72 -3.55
C GLY A 336 -2.42 60.76 -2.80
N GLU A 337 -2.75 61.90 -2.19
CA GLU A 337 -3.99 62.17 -1.43
C GLU A 337 -5.27 62.20 -2.29
N GLY A 338 -6.43 61.91 -1.66
CA GLY A 338 -7.72 61.60 -2.31
C GLY A 338 -8.57 62.79 -2.81
N PRO A 339 -9.90 62.57 -3.01
CA PRO A 339 -10.81 62.94 -1.91
C PRO A 339 -11.83 61.85 -1.53
N ARG A 340 -12.26 61.96 -0.27
CA ARG A 340 -13.12 61.04 0.48
C ARG A 340 -14.59 61.08 0.03
N GLY A 341 -15.21 59.91 -0.03
CA GLY A 341 -16.67 59.70 -0.05
C GLY A 341 -16.96 58.24 0.31
N ALA A 342 -17.74 58.03 1.36
CA ALA A 342 -17.85 56.77 2.11
C ALA A 342 -18.58 55.62 1.38
N GLY A 343 -18.15 54.38 1.67
CA GLY A 343 -19.02 53.20 1.65
C GLY A 343 -18.74 52.11 0.61
N ALA A 344 -17.58 51.46 0.65
CA ALA A 344 -17.39 50.05 0.25
C ALA A 344 -15.99 49.58 0.68
N GLY A 345 -15.90 48.51 1.47
CA GLY A 345 -14.62 47.87 1.77
C GLY A 345 -13.96 47.29 0.51
N PRO A 346 -12.63 47.31 0.36
CA PRO A 346 -11.99 46.77 -0.83
C PRO A 346 -12.16 45.25 -0.88
N ALA A 347 -12.62 44.77 -2.04
CA ALA A 347 -12.91 43.38 -2.35
C ALA A 347 -11.71 42.45 -2.05
N ARG A 348 -12.03 41.26 -1.51
CA ARG A 348 -11.11 40.13 -1.30
C ARG A 348 -10.59 39.64 -2.67
N GLY A 349 -9.39 40.06 -3.06
CA GLY A 349 -8.85 39.79 -4.39
C GLY A 349 -8.26 38.38 -4.55
N ARG A 350 -8.70 37.67 -5.59
CA ARG A 350 -8.05 36.48 -6.18
C ARG A 350 -6.59 36.77 -6.52
N TRP A 351 -5.74 35.75 -6.66
CA TRP A 351 -4.34 35.93 -7.03
C TRP A 351 -3.97 35.12 -8.28
N ALA A 352 -3.37 35.77 -9.27
CA ALA A 352 -2.85 35.09 -10.44
C ALA A 352 -1.52 34.40 -10.12
N CYS A 353 -1.37 33.14 -10.50
CA CYS A 353 -0.12 32.40 -10.33
C CYS A 353 1.00 33.01 -11.18
N GLN A 354 2.14 33.35 -10.59
CA GLN A 354 3.25 33.96 -11.35
C GLN A 354 3.94 33.00 -12.34
N SER A 355 3.60 31.70 -12.32
CA SER A 355 4.18 30.68 -13.20
C SER A 355 3.24 30.23 -14.33
N CYS A 356 1.94 30.09 -14.05
CA CYS A 356 0.96 29.62 -15.04
C CYS A 356 -0.24 30.56 -15.21
N THR A 357 -0.19 31.75 -14.59
CA THR A 357 -1.16 32.85 -14.65
C THR A 357 -2.61 32.52 -14.23
N PHE A 358 -2.87 31.30 -13.76
CA PHE A 358 -4.18 30.87 -13.29
C PHE A 358 -4.63 31.69 -12.08
N GLU A 359 -5.87 32.19 -12.11
CA GLU A 359 -6.46 32.96 -11.03
C GLU A 359 -6.96 32.04 -9.91
N ASN A 360 -6.26 32.11 -8.80
CA ASN A 360 -6.53 31.31 -7.62
C ASN A 360 -7.40 32.08 -6.62
N GLU A 361 -8.18 31.33 -5.85
CA GLU A 361 -8.96 31.86 -4.74
C GLU A 361 -8.05 32.56 -3.70
N PRO A 362 -8.52 33.63 -3.03
CA PRO A 362 -7.68 34.42 -2.12
C PRO A 362 -7.05 33.61 -0.98
N ALA A 363 -7.77 32.57 -0.53
CA ALA A 363 -7.40 31.72 0.60
C ALA A 363 -6.42 30.58 0.25
N THR A 364 -6.21 30.28 -1.04
CA THR A 364 -5.33 29.18 -1.44
C THR A 364 -3.87 29.62 -1.46
N VAL A 365 -3.00 28.77 -0.91
CA VAL A 365 -1.54 29.01 -0.84
C VAL A 365 -0.76 28.33 -1.97
N LEU A 366 -1.41 27.40 -2.69
CA LEU A 366 -0.90 26.71 -3.88
C LEU A 366 -1.82 27.00 -5.07
N CYS A 367 -1.23 27.04 -6.27
CA CYS A 367 -2.00 27.25 -7.49
C CYS A 367 -2.80 25.99 -7.88
N ALA A 368 -4.11 26.08 -8.11
CA ALA A 368 -4.92 24.89 -8.43
C ALA A 368 -4.55 24.20 -9.76
N MET A 369 -3.94 24.94 -10.69
CA MET A 369 -3.53 24.39 -11.99
C MET A 369 -2.10 23.82 -12.05
N CYS A 370 -1.17 24.35 -11.26
CA CYS A 370 0.25 23.96 -11.35
C CYS A 370 0.88 23.64 -10.00
N GLU A 371 0.08 23.72 -8.93
CA GLU A 371 0.41 23.46 -7.52
C GLU A 371 1.58 24.27 -6.96
N ARG A 372 2.03 25.30 -7.69
CA ARG A 372 3.11 26.16 -7.22
C ARG A 372 2.67 27.05 -6.06
N PRO A 373 3.52 27.20 -5.01
CA PRO A 373 3.24 28.11 -3.92
C PRO A 373 3.11 29.56 -4.38
N ARG A 374 2.18 30.30 -3.79
CA ARG A 374 1.88 31.70 -4.10
C ARG A 374 3.09 32.64 -4.06
N LEU A 375 4.11 32.31 -3.26
CA LEU A 375 5.33 33.10 -3.07
C LEU A 375 6.56 32.55 -3.82
N ALA A 376 6.41 31.48 -4.61
CA ALA A 376 7.51 30.92 -5.38
C ALA A 376 7.90 31.89 -6.51
N GLN A 377 9.17 32.30 -6.55
CA GLN A 377 9.67 33.17 -7.63
C GLN A 377 9.70 32.44 -8.99
N PRO A 378 9.63 33.18 -10.11
CA PRO A 378 9.84 32.62 -11.45
C PRO A 378 11.22 31.94 -11.55
N PRO A 379 11.38 30.89 -12.38
CA PRO A 379 12.72 30.37 -12.70
C PRO A 379 13.52 31.47 -13.41
N SER A 380 14.63 31.90 -12.81
CA SER A 380 15.55 32.84 -13.42
C SER A 380 16.24 32.21 -14.62
N LEU A 381 15.74 32.48 -15.83
CA LEU A 381 16.59 32.47 -17.01
C LEU A 381 17.16 33.89 -17.16
N TRP A 382 18.39 34.06 -16.68
CA TRP A 382 19.36 35.10 -17.01
C TRP A 382 18.94 36.11 -18.11
N SER A 383 18.93 37.39 -17.75
CA SER A 383 19.09 38.50 -18.69
C SER A 383 19.78 39.66 -17.97
N ASP A 384 21.04 39.89 -18.32
CA ASP A 384 21.69 41.21 -18.36
C ASP A 384 22.14 41.35 -19.84
N ALA A 385 21.93 42.41 -20.61
CA ALA A 385 21.28 43.70 -20.43
C ALA A 385 20.96 44.26 -21.85
N ALA A 386 19.85 44.96 -22.03
CA ALA A 386 19.71 46.18 -22.88
C ALA A 386 18.22 46.60 -23.03
N GLY A 387 17.88 47.77 -22.45
CA GLY A 387 17.00 48.81 -23.01
C GLY A 387 15.50 48.54 -23.28
N PRO A 388 14.58 49.45 -22.86
CA PRO A 388 13.15 49.30 -23.11
C PRO A 388 12.77 49.74 -24.54
N ALA A 389 11.97 48.94 -25.24
CA ALA A 389 11.28 49.34 -26.47
C ALA A 389 9.78 49.59 -26.18
N PRO A 390 9.15 50.63 -26.77
CA PRO A 390 7.78 51.05 -26.48
C PRO A 390 6.73 50.08 -27.06
N PRO A 391 5.47 50.13 -26.57
CA PRO A 391 4.42 49.21 -27.00
C PRO A 391 4.05 49.44 -28.48
N GLN A 392 4.16 48.40 -29.30
CA GLN A 392 3.70 48.41 -30.67
C GLN A 392 2.16 48.30 -30.70
N VAL A 393 1.52 49.23 -31.42
CA VAL A 393 0.08 49.31 -31.61
C VAL A 393 -0.37 48.16 -32.52
N GLY A 394 -1.42 47.44 -32.12
CA GLY A 394 -2.04 46.39 -32.95
C GLY A 394 -2.18 45.02 -32.30
N ASP A 395 -1.88 44.89 -31.00
CA ASP A 395 -2.13 43.65 -30.28
C ASP A 395 -3.58 43.55 -29.81
N TRP A 396 -4.23 42.42 -30.05
CA TRP A 396 -5.58 42.15 -29.57
C TRP A 396 -5.64 40.80 -28.84
N HIS A 397 -6.44 40.75 -27.79
CA HIS A 397 -6.63 39.53 -27.01
C HIS A 397 -7.80 38.74 -27.60
N CYS A 398 -7.58 37.45 -27.87
CA CYS A 398 -8.64 36.59 -28.36
C CYS A 398 -9.74 36.46 -27.31
N ALA A 399 -10.98 36.86 -27.61
CA ALA A 399 -12.08 36.73 -26.65
C ALA A 399 -12.38 35.28 -26.22
N HIS A 400 -11.90 34.28 -26.98
CA HIS A 400 -12.12 32.86 -26.70
C HIS A 400 -11.00 32.19 -25.89
N CYS A 401 -9.74 32.47 -26.18
CA CYS A 401 -8.61 31.84 -25.48
C CYS A 401 -7.68 32.85 -24.83
N THR A 402 -8.02 34.14 -24.87
CA THR A 402 -7.30 35.29 -24.30
C THR A 402 -5.89 35.53 -24.83
N PHE A 403 -5.42 34.70 -25.76
CA PHE A 403 -4.12 34.83 -26.41
C PHE A 403 -3.97 36.19 -27.08
N ARG A 404 -2.85 36.86 -26.80
CA ARG A 404 -2.50 38.17 -27.36
C ARG A 404 -1.91 37.95 -28.76
N ASN A 405 -2.70 38.26 -29.76
CA ASN A 405 -2.31 38.19 -31.17
C ASN A 405 -1.60 39.48 -31.56
N SER A 406 -0.52 39.36 -32.33
CA SER A 406 0.27 40.49 -32.79
C SER A 406 0.05 40.75 -34.28
N GLY A 407 -0.43 41.95 -34.60
CA GLY A 407 -0.71 42.41 -35.97
C GLY A 407 -2.21 42.45 -36.30
N PRO A 408 -2.59 43.09 -37.44
CA PRO A 408 -3.98 43.44 -37.77
C PRO A 408 -4.86 42.26 -38.25
N GLY A 409 -4.47 41.01 -37.94
CA GLY A 409 -5.18 39.80 -38.35
C GLY A 409 -6.33 39.45 -37.40
N TRP A 410 -7.42 38.89 -37.92
CA TRP A 410 -8.67 38.70 -37.17
C TRP A 410 -8.80 37.27 -36.66
N VAL A 411 -7.83 36.42 -37.00
CA VAL A 411 -7.76 35.00 -36.65
C VAL A 411 -6.70 34.84 -35.58
N CYS A 412 -7.06 34.25 -34.45
CA CYS A 412 -6.13 34.06 -33.35
C CYS A 412 -5.08 33.00 -33.69
N ALA A 413 -3.79 33.34 -33.67
CA ALA A 413 -2.68 32.44 -34.03
C ALA A 413 -2.59 31.19 -33.15
N MET A 414 -3.15 31.25 -31.93
CA MET A 414 -3.11 30.12 -31.00
C MET A 414 -4.30 29.15 -31.10
N CYS A 415 -5.49 29.64 -31.46
CA CYS A 415 -6.70 28.80 -31.50
C CYS A 415 -7.40 28.79 -32.87
N ASN A 416 -6.87 29.53 -33.83
CA ASN A 416 -7.36 29.71 -35.20
C ASN A 416 -8.83 30.13 -35.32
N ARG A 417 -9.44 30.69 -34.27
CA ARG A 417 -10.80 31.27 -34.33
C ARG A 417 -10.76 32.74 -34.75
N THR A 418 -11.67 33.13 -35.64
CA THR A 418 -11.85 34.50 -36.13
C THR A 418 -12.68 35.32 -35.13
N SER A 419 -12.25 36.52 -34.75
CA SER A 419 -13.03 37.42 -33.88
C SER A 419 -14.19 38.05 -34.66
N VAL A 420 -15.37 38.11 -34.04
CA VAL A 420 -16.59 38.65 -34.64
C VAL A 420 -16.80 40.08 -34.12
N SER A 421 -16.09 41.09 -34.67
CA SER A 421 -16.50 42.52 -34.73
C SER A 421 -15.38 43.42 -35.31
N PRO A 422 -15.69 44.41 -36.18
CA PRO A 422 -14.71 45.26 -36.84
C PRO A 422 -14.32 46.52 -36.02
N PRO A 423 -13.09 47.03 -36.11
CA PRO A 423 -12.74 48.39 -35.69
C PRO A 423 -12.53 49.30 -36.91
N TYR A 424 -13.31 50.37 -37.07
CA TYR A 424 -12.89 51.53 -37.88
C TYR A 424 -13.70 52.80 -37.50
N PRO A 425 -13.21 54.00 -37.86
CA PRO A 425 -12.60 54.95 -36.93
C PRO A 425 -13.51 56.15 -36.64
N ALA A 426 -13.18 56.89 -35.59
CA ALA A 426 -13.72 58.23 -35.39
C ALA A 426 -13.20 59.21 -36.46
N PRO A 427 -14.03 60.18 -36.88
CA PRO A 427 -13.53 61.49 -37.29
C PRO A 427 -14.13 62.61 -36.41
N ALA A 428 -13.31 63.63 -36.17
CA ALA A 428 -13.70 64.98 -35.72
C ALA A 428 -13.17 65.99 -36.76
N PRO A 429 -13.52 67.30 -36.78
CA PRO A 429 -14.51 68.06 -35.99
C PRO A 429 -15.50 68.94 -36.83
N GLN A 430 -16.47 69.56 -36.12
CA GLN A 430 -17.40 70.73 -36.32
C GLN A 430 -17.35 71.59 -37.62
N PRO A 431 -18.38 72.41 -38.02
CA PRO A 431 -19.45 73.05 -37.21
C PRO A 431 -20.88 73.18 -37.83
N SER A 432 -21.82 73.63 -36.99
CA SER A 432 -23.06 74.42 -37.25
C SER A 432 -23.81 74.35 -38.59
N ALA A 433 -25.10 73.97 -38.56
CA ALA A 433 -26.24 74.75 -39.07
C ALA A 433 -27.58 73.98 -38.94
N ARG A 434 -28.60 74.64 -38.36
CA ARG A 434 -30.04 74.41 -38.65
C ARG A 434 -30.36 74.97 -40.06
N PRO A 435 -31.57 74.83 -40.68
CA PRO A 435 -32.86 74.27 -40.21
C PRO A 435 -33.64 73.37 -41.23
N ARG A 436 -34.79 72.80 -40.79
CA ARG A 436 -36.12 72.60 -41.46
C ARG A 436 -36.19 71.95 -42.86
N ALA A 437 -37.19 71.18 -43.31
CA ALA A 437 -38.52 70.71 -42.88
C ALA A 437 -38.87 69.49 -43.79
N GLY A 438 -39.59 68.46 -43.32
CA GLY A 438 -41.04 68.25 -43.58
C GLY A 438 -41.27 66.84 -44.17
N SER A 439 -41.98 65.95 -43.45
CA SER A 439 -43.33 65.36 -43.78
C SER A 439 -43.35 64.36 -44.95
N LEU A 440 -44.02 63.19 -44.97
CA LEU A 440 -45.05 62.50 -44.16
C LEU A 440 -44.83 60.97 -44.32
N GLY A 441 -45.03 60.13 -43.30
CA GLY A 441 -46.28 59.36 -43.02
C GLY A 441 -45.96 57.85 -43.11
N ASP A 442 -46.55 56.89 -42.41
CA ASP A 442 -47.62 56.77 -41.41
C ASP A 442 -47.52 55.33 -40.83
N GLY A 443 -47.99 55.13 -39.59
CA GLY A 443 -48.45 53.86 -38.97
C GLY A 443 -47.40 52.78 -38.64
N THR A 444 -47.29 52.18 -37.45
CA THR A 444 -48.28 51.90 -36.40
C THR A 444 -47.58 51.31 -35.15
N ARG A 445 -47.97 51.79 -33.95
CA ARG A 445 -48.10 51.15 -32.60
C ARG A 445 -46.96 50.24 -32.08
N SER A 446 -46.13 50.69 -31.13
CA SER A 446 -46.26 50.65 -29.64
C SER A 446 -46.71 49.28 -29.08
N TRP A 447 -46.03 48.68 -28.10
CA TRP A 447 -45.95 49.08 -26.69
C TRP A 447 -44.75 48.44 -25.99
N GLN A 448 -44.05 49.16 -25.11
CA GLN A 448 -43.48 48.63 -23.85
C GLN A 448 -42.86 49.73 -22.99
N SER A 449 -43.27 49.76 -21.72
CA SER A 449 -42.61 50.32 -20.52
C SER A 449 -43.70 50.49 -19.44
N PRO A 450 -43.42 50.44 -18.12
CA PRO A 450 -42.34 51.22 -17.51
C PRO A 450 -41.71 50.69 -16.20
N GLU A 451 -40.71 51.43 -15.73
CA GLU A 451 -40.17 51.40 -14.36
C GLU A 451 -40.36 52.80 -13.69
N PRO A 452 -40.00 53.04 -12.41
CA PRO A 452 -40.93 53.37 -11.32
C PRO A 452 -40.83 54.82 -10.80
N ARG A 453 -41.82 55.28 -10.00
CA ARG A 453 -41.65 56.20 -8.84
C ARG A 453 -42.96 56.50 -8.09
N ALA A 454 -42.82 56.62 -6.76
CA ALA A 454 -43.84 56.88 -5.72
C ALA A 454 -44.20 58.39 -5.57
N PRO A 455 -44.85 58.84 -4.47
CA PRO A 455 -46.17 58.49 -3.91
C PRO A 455 -47.05 59.75 -3.68
N ARG A 456 -48.37 59.62 -3.50
CA ARG A 456 -49.18 60.36 -2.48
C ARG A 456 -50.68 60.06 -2.55
N ARG A 457 -51.17 59.54 -1.41
CA ARG A 457 -52.32 59.97 -0.58
C ARG A 457 -53.78 59.88 -1.09
N PHE A 458 -54.57 59.26 -0.21
CA PHE A 458 -55.99 59.46 0.11
C PHE A 458 -57.05 58.93 -0.86
N SER A 459 -57.60 57.75 -0.54
CA SER A 459 -58.91 57.61 0.13
C SER A 459 -59.61 56.33 -0.32
N THR A 460 -60.03 55.56 0.68
CA THR A 460 -60.95 54.42 0.60
C THR A 460 -62.27 54.82 -0.08
N PRO A 461 -62.98 53.86 -0.70
CA PRO A 461 -64.01 53.15 0.07
C PRO A 461 -63.87 51.62 -0.02
N VAL A 462 -64.05 50.99 1.12
CA VAL A 462 -64.32 49.56 1.30
C VAL A 462 -65.67 49.22 0.64
N PRO A 463 -65.75 48.06 -0.03
CA PRO A 463 -66.72 47.05 0.37
C PRO A 463 -66.05 45.69 0.58
N THR A 464 -66.16 45.15 1.78
CA THR A 464 -66.04 43.72 2.11
C THR A 464 -67.34 42.99 1.72
N PRO A 465 -67.43 41.64 1.71
CA PRO A 465 -66.37 40.63 1.82
C PRO A 465 -66.49 39.51 0.73
N SER A 466 -65.51 39.36 -0.15
CA SER A 466 -65.26 38.08 -0.85
C SER A 466 -63.97 37.43 -0.33
N GLY A 467 -63.69 37.63 0.96
CA GLY A 467 -62.60 36.94 1.65
C GLY A 467 -62.74 35.42 1.55
N ASN A 468 -63.96 34.88 1.44
CA ASN A 468 -64.18 33.44 1.44
C ASN A 468 -63.77 32.74 0.13
N THR A 469 -63.99 33.34 -1.04
CA THR A 469 -63.58 32.75 -2.33
C THR A 469 -62.09 32.85 -2.60
N GLU A 470 -61.46 33.97 -2.20
CA GLU A 470 -60.02 34.13 -2.33
C GLU A 470 -59.26 33.29 -1.29
N LEU A 471 -59.75 33.19 -0.04
CA LEU A 471 -59.21 32.23 0.94
C LEU A 471 -59.37 30.79 0.45
N GLN A 472 -60.54 30.40 -0.05
CA GLN A 472 -60.75 29.06 -0.61
C GLN A 472 -59.83 28.77 -1.80
N ARG A 473 -59.59 29.77 -2.68
CA ARG A 473 -58.64 29.64 -3.78
C ARG A 473 -57.20 29.48 -3.28
N GLN A 474 -56.79 30.27 -2.29
CA GLN A 474 -55.45 30.20 -1.70
C GLN A 474 -55.23 28.90 -0.92
N GLU A 475 -56.23 28.42 -0.20
CA GLU A 475 -56.22 27.15 0.52
C GLU A 475 -56.15 25.98 -0.45
N LYS A 476 -56.94 26.00 -1.53
CA LYS A 476 -56.85 25.01 -2.61
C LYS A 476 -55.47 25.02 -3.29
N MET A 477 -54.92 26.19 -3.62
CA MET A 477 -53.57 26.29 -4.19
C MET A 477 -52.49 25.76 -3.23
N ARG A 478 -52.66 25.97 -1.93
CA ARG A 478 -51.77 25.44 -0.90
C ARG A 478 -51.89 23.91 -0.80
N GLU A 479 -53.10 23.36 -0.83
CA GLU A 479 -53.34 21.91 -0.85
C GLU A 479 -52.77 21.25 -2.10
N ASP A 480 -53.02 21.80 -3.28
CA ASP A 480 -52.48 21.33 -4.56
C ASP A 480 -50.93 21.40 -4.56
N GLY A 481 -50.36 22.49 -4.01
CA GLY A 481 -48.92 22.66 -3.85
C GLY A 481 -48.30 21.64 -2.89
N LEU A 482 -48.95 21.37 -1.76
CA LEU A 482 -48.50 20.33 -0.81
C LEU A 482 -48.59 18.92 -1.43
N ARG A 483 -49.65 18.65 -2.20
CA ARG A 483 -49.82 17.39 -2.93
C ARG A 483 -48.69 17.18 -3.95
N LEU A 484 -48.34 18.22 -4.71
CA LEU A 484 -47.21 18.18 -5.66
C LEU A 484 -45.87 17.93 -4.97
N VAL A 485 -45.59 18.62 -3.85
CA VAL A 485 -44.36 18.42 -3.07
C VAL A 485 -44.27 16.99 -2.52
N ALA A 486 -45.40 16.41 -2.08
CA ALA A 486 -45.44 15.02 -1.63
C ALA A 486 -45.08 14.04 -2.77
N MET A 487 -45.59 14.25 -3.97
CA MET A 487 -45.27 13.43 -5.14
C MET A 487 -43.80 13.55 -5.57
N ILE A 488 -43.22 14.76 -5.51
CA ILE A 488 -41.79 14.98 -5.81
C ILE A 488 -40.91 14.26 -4.78
N ARG A 489 -41.21 14.40 -3.48
CA ARG A 489 -40.45 13.73 -2.41
C ARG A 489 -40.52 12.21 -2.51
N ALA A 490 -41.69 11.67 -2.87
CA ALA A 490 -41.83 10.24 -3.14
C ALA A 490 -40.98 9.80 -4.35
N GLY A 491 -40.88 10.65 -5.39
CA GLY A 491 -40.02 10.40 -6.54
C GLY A 491 -38.53 10.45 -6.22
N GLU A 492 -38.09 11.44 -5.46
CA GLU A 492 -36.70 11.57 -5.02
C GLU A 492 -36.26 10.37 -4.16
N ALA A 493 -37.14 9.87 -3.29
CA ALA A 493 -36.89 8.65 -2.51
C ALA A 493 -36.68 7.40 -3.38
N GLU A 494 -37.23 7.38 -4.60
CA GLU A 494 -37.06 6.31 -5.59
C GLU A 494 -36.09 6.68 -6.73
N GLY A 495 -35.31 7.77 -6.58
CA GLY A 495 -34.29 8.20 -7.55
C GLY A 495 -34.81 8.88 -8.81
N THR A 496 -36.06 9.35 -8.82
CA THR A 496 -36.69 10.09 -9.93
C THR A 496 -36.57 11.60 -9.70
N GLY A 497 -36.18 12.35 -10.73
CA GLY A 497 -35.99 13.80 -10.61
C GLY A 497 -37.30 14.61 -10.56
N PRO A 498 -37.32 15.81 -9.95
CA PRO A 498 -38.51 16.67 -9.90
C PRO A 498 -39.07 17.04 -11.28
N GLU A 499 -38.19 17.24 -12.27
CA GLU A 499 -38.59 17.56 -13.65
C GLU A 499 -39.32 16.40 -14.34
N GLU A 500 -39.02 15.16 -13.97
CA GLU A 500 -39.65 13.97 -14.53
C GLU A 500 -41.05 13.78 -13.97
N VAL A 501 -41.20 13.97 -12.65
CA VAL A 501 -42.50 13.97 -11.96
C VAL A 501 -43.36 15.10 -12.53
N PHE A 502 -42.82 16.30 -12.67
CA PHE A 502 -43.54 17.44 -13.23
C PHE A 502 -43.97 17.19 -14.69
N SER A 503 -43.07 16.72 -15.55
CA SER A 503 -43.37 16.45 -16.97
C SER A 503 -44.39 15.31 -17.13
N ALA A 504 -44.36 14.29 -16.28
CA ALA A 504 -45.37 13.23 -16.26
C ALA A 504 -46.76 13.74 -15.87
N LEU A 505 -46.84 14.63 -14.89
CA LEU A 505 -48.09 15.27 -14.46
C LEU A 505 -48.67 16.16 -15.57
N GLN A 506 -47.82 16.96 -16.22
CA GLN A 506 -48.24 17.83 -17.34
C GLN A 506 -48.71 17.02 -18.55
N TYR A 507 -48.04 15.91 -18.86
CA TYR A 507 -48.37 15.09 -20.03
C TYR A 507 -49.61 14.22 -19.83
N SER A 508 -49.72 13.53 -18.69
CA SER A 508 -50.73 12.48 -18.48
C SER A 508 -51.88 12.87 -17.56
N GLY A 509 -51.72 13.94 -16.76
CA GLY A 509 -52.67 14.29 -15.70
C GLY A 509 -52.81 13.23 -14.60
N THR A 510 -51.88 12.27 -14.52
CA THR A 510 -51.92 11.16 -13.56
C THR A 510 -51.78 11.62 -12.11
N GLU A 511 -52.46 10.98 -11.18
CA GLU A 511 -52.25 11.20 -9.74
C GLU A 511 -51.12 10.31 -9.17
N VAL A 512 -50.55 9.40 -10.00
CA VAL A 512 -49.49 8.45 -9.63
C VAL A 512 -48.29 8.53 -10.61
N PRO A 513 -47.55 9.65 -10.62
CA PRO A 513 -46.53 9.94 -11.62
C PRO A 513 -45.39 8.90 -11.69
N LEU A 514 -45.01 8.28 -10.57
CA LEU A 514 -43.93 7.27 -10.54
C LEU A 514 -44.30 5.98 -11.25
N GLN A 515 -45.54 5.51 -11.07
CA GLN A 515 -46.02 4.32 -11.76
C GLN A 515 -46.09 4.58 -13.27
N TRP A 516 -46.60 5.76 -13.66
CA TRP A 516 -46.69 6.18 -15.05
C TRP A 516 -45.31 6.32 -15.72
N LEU A 517 -44.33 6.91 -15.02
CA LEU A 517 -42.95 7.01 -15.52
C LEU A 517 -42.29 5.65 -15.75
N ARG A 518 -42.69 4.62 -14.99
CA ARG A 518 -42.18 3.24 -15.16
C ARG A 518 -42.87 2.48 -16.28
N SER A 519 -44.19 2.63 -16.45
CA SER A 519 -44.96 1.86 -17.42
C SER A 519 -45.09 2.54 -18.78
N GLU A 520 -45.46 3.82 -18.82
CA GLU A 520 -45.92 4.50 -20.04
C GLU A 520 -44.83 5.34 -20.72
N LEU A 521 -43.92 5.96 -19.94
CA LEU A 521 -42.87 6.83 -20.48
C LEU A 521 -42.04 6.15 -21.59
N PRO A 522 -41.61 4.88 -21.50
CA PRO A 522 -40.85 4.24 -22.57
C PRO A 522 -41.53 4.31 -23.94
N TYR A 523 -42.85 4.10 -24.00
CA TYR A 523 -43.63 4.16 -25.24
C TYR A 523 -43.76 5.59 -25.78
N VAL A 524 -43.91 6.56 -24.89
CA VAL A 524 -43.93 7.99 -25.26
C VAL A 524 -42.59 8.41 -25.87
N LEU A 525 -41.48 7.97 -25.27
CA LEU A 525 -40.14 8.26 -25.78
C LEU A 525 -39.86 7.56 -27.12
N GLU A 526 -40.32 6.33 -27.31
CA GLU A 526 -40.25 5.65 -28.62
C GLU A 526 -41.01 6.42 -29.70
N LYS A 527 -42.21 6.91 -29.39
CA LYS A 527 -43.00 7.74 -30.29
C LYS A 527 -42.26 9.04 -30.65
N VAL A 528 -41.60 9.69 -29.69
CA VAL A 528 -40.77 10.89 -29.94
C VAL A 528 -39.58 10.55 -30.85
N VAL A 529 -38.88 9.44 -30.62
CA VAL A 529 -37.77 8.99 -31.48
C VAL A 529 -38.24 8.73 -32.91
N GLU A 530 -39.36 8.02 -33.07
CA GLU A 530 -39.92 7.68 -34.37
C GLU A 530 -40.34 8.93 -35.16
N LEU A 531 -41.08 9.84 -34.51
CA LEU A 531 -41.52 11.09 -35.12
C LEU A 531 -40.34 12.02 -35.46
N ALA A 532 -39.32 12.08 -34.60
CA ALA A 532 -38.10 12.84 -34.87
C ALA A 532 -37.30 12.28 -36.05
N GLY A 533 -37.18 10.95 -36.14
CA GLY A 533 -36.50 10.28 -37.26
C GLY A 533 -37.21 10.47 -38.60
N ARG A 534 -38.55 10.49 -38.61
CA ARG A 534 -39.35 10.79 -39.82
C ARG A 534 -39.24 12.26 -40.25
N ARG A 535 -39.03 13.17 -39.30
CA ARG A 535 -38.96 14.62 -39.55
C ARG A 535 -37.68 15.05 -40.26
N ASP A 536 -36.56 14.41 -39.95
CA ASP A 536 -35.28 14.63 -40.64
C ASP A 536 -34.46 13.33 -40.75
N PRO A 537 -34.68 12.54 -41.83
CA PRO A 537 -33.98 11.27 -42.03
C PRO A 537 -32.44 11.42 -42.14
N GLY A 538 -31.94 12.62 -42.47
CA GLY A 538 -30.50 12.89 -42.61
C GLY A 538 -29.72 12.86 -41.30
N LEU A 539 -30.40 12.80 -40.15
CA LEU A 539 -29.77 12.79 -38.82
C LEU A 539 -29.55 11.38 -38.24
N GLY A 540 -29.90 10.34 -39.00
CA GLY A 540 -29.81 8.94 -38.58
C GLY A 540 -30.80 8.60 -37.45
N VAL A 541 -30.63 7.41 -36.86
CA VAL A 541 -31.47 6.96 -35.75
C VAL A 541 -31.12 7.77 -34.50
N LEU A 542 -32.14 8.31 -33.82
CA LEU A 542 -31.99 9.03 -32.55
C LEU A 542 -32.14 8.06 -31.38
N SER A 543 -31.42 8.32 -30.30
CA SER A 543 -31.49 7.47 -29.10
C SER A 543 -32.69 7.83 -28.20
N ARG A 544 -33.20 6.86 -27.43
CA ARG A 544 -34.23 7.13 -26.40
C ARG A 544 -33.77 8.16 -25.36
N GLN A 545 -32.48 8.26 -25.09
CA GLN A 545 -31.91 9.25 -24.17
C GLN A 545 -32.01 10.68 -24.71
N GLU A 546 -31.82 10.87 -26.02
CA GLU A 546 -32.02 12.18 -26.66
C GLU A 546 -33.49 12.59 -26.65
N ALA A 547 -34.39 11.64 -26.95
CA ALA A 547 -35.82 11.87 -26.83
C ALA A 547 -36.23 12.21 -25.38
N ARG A 548 -35.68 11.52 -24.38
CA ARG A 548 -35.96 11.81 -22.96
C ARG A 548 -35.53 13.21 -22.57
N ARG A 549 -34.31 13.63 -22.96
CA ARG A 549 -33.82 14.99 -22.66
C ARG A 549 -34.69 16.06 -23.31
N ALA A 550 -35.08 15.86 -24.57
CA ALA A 550 -35.96 16.79 -25.28
C ALA A 550 -37.39 16.81 -24.69
N TRP A 551 -37.90 15.66 -24.27
CA TRP A 551 -39.21 15.53 -23.63
C TRP A 551 -39.25 16.24 -22.28
N LEU A 552 -38.21 16.11 -21.46
CA LEU A 552 -38.09 16.81 -20.18
C LEU A 552 -37.95 18.33 -20.37
N SER A 553 -37.12 18.77 -21.33
CA SER A 553 -36.94 20.21 -21.59
C SER A 553 -38.20 20.89 -22.14
N CYS A 554 -39.13 20.11 -22.71
CA CYS A 554 -40.42 20.59 -23.20
C CYS A 554 -41.58 20.24 -22.24
N HIS A 555 -41.25 19.94 -20.97
CA HIS A 555 -42.23 19.69 -19.90
C HIS A 555 -43.29 18.64 -20.25
N GLY A 556 -42.89 17.62 -21.01
CA GLY A 556 -43.75 16.52 -21.41
C GLY A 556 -44.49 16.69 -22.74
N ASN A 557 -44.42 17.87 -23.38
CA ASN A 557 -45.05 18.09 -24.68
C ASN A 557 -44.33 17.32 -25.80
N VAL A 558 -45.02 16.35 -26.41
CA VAL A 558 -44.44 15.45 -27.43
C VAL A 558 -44.11 16.17 -28.74
N GLU A 559 -44.91 17.14 -29.17
CA GLU A 559 -44.68 17.84 -30.44
C GLU A 559 -43.46 18.76 -30.34
N GLU A 560 -43.36 19.53 -29.26
CA GLU A 560 -42.20 20.38 -28.97
C GLU A 560 -40.94 19.55 -28.74
N ALA A 561 -41.07 18.40 -28.06
CA ALA A 561 -39.97 17.47 -27.82
C ALA A 561 -39.40 16.89 -29.12
N VAL A 562 -40.25 16.57 -30.11
CA VAL A 562 -39.81 16.10 -31.43
C VAL A 562 -38.97 17.19 -32.12
N GLU A 563 -39.43 18.44 -32.11
CA GLU A 563 -38.70 19.53 -32.73
C GLU A 563 -37.37 19.84 -32.02
N GLU A 564 -37.35 19.84 -30.68
CA GLU A 564 -36.10 20.02 -29.92
C GLU A 564 -35.15 18.86 -30.10
N CYS A 565 -35.63 17.61 -30.16
CA CYS A 565 -34.79 16.45 -30.39
C CYS A 565 -34.05 16.55 -31.73
N VAL A 566 -34.77 16.88 -32.82
CA VAL A 566 -34.19 17.11 -34.15
C VAL A 566 -33.21 18.29 -34.15
N ARG A 567 -33.60 19.41 -33.54
CA ARG A 567 -32.78 20.64 -33.48
C ARG A 567 -31.48 20.40 -32.71
N ALA A 568 -31.55 19.72 -31.57
CA ALA A 568 -30.41 19.36 -30.74
C ALA A 568 -29.48 18.39 -31.46
N ARG A 569 -30.03 17.33 -32.09
CA ARG A 569 -29.25 16.37 -32.87
C ARG A 569 -28.49 17.07 -34.01
N ARG A 570 -29.15 17.97 -34.74
CA ARG A 570 -28.51 18.73 -35.83
C ARG A 570 -27.40 19.67 -35.32
N ARG A 571 -27.54 20.27 -34.13
CA ARG A 571 -26.46 21.06 -33.51
C ARG A 571 -25.25 20.19 -33.20
N LYS A 572 -25.46 19.02 -32.59
CA LYS A 572 -24.39 18.08 -32.21
C LYS A 572 -23.65 17.50 -33.41
N VAL A 573 -24.37 17.17 -34.49
CA VAL A 573 -23.76 16.71 -35.74
C VAL A 573 -22.88 17.81 -36.34
N ARG A 574 -23.37 19.06 -36.42
CA ARG A 574 -22.56 20.19 -36.90
C ARG A 574 -21.34 20.44 -36.03
N GLU A 575 -21.45 20.24 -34.72
CA GLU A 575 -20.32 20.39 -33.81
C GLU A 575 -19.21 19.37 -34.15
N LEU A 576 -19.56 18.09 -34.32
CA LEU A 576 -18.60 17.07 -34.79
C LEU A 576 -18.05 17.38 -36.19
N GLU A 577 -18.88 17.89 -37.11
CA GLU A 577 -18.44 18.31 -38.45
C GLU A 577 -17.40 19.45 -38.38
N THR A 578 -17.60 20.45 -37.52
CA THR A 578 -16.62 21.52 -37.31
C THR A 578 -15.31 21.03 -36.69
N LEU A 579 -15.33 19.90 -35.99
CA LEU A 579 -14.17 19.21 -35.45
C LEU A 579 -13.52 18.26 -36.47
N GLY A 580 -14.02 18.23 -37.70
CA GLY A 580 -13.50 17.43 -38.81
C GLY A 580 -13.96 15.97 -38.77
N PHE A 581 -15.15 15.69 -38.22
CA PHE A 581 -15.79 14.37 -38.22
C PHE A 581 -17.17 14.44 -38.89
N GLY A 582 -17.21 14.18 -40.20
CA GLY A 582 -18.43 14.30 -41.00
C GLY A 582 -19.46 13.18 -40.74
N SER A 583 -20.69 13.37 -41.21
CA SER A 583 -21.76 12.35 -41.13
C SER A 583 -21.37 11.00 -41.76
N GLY A 584 -20.53 11.01 -42.81
CA GLY A 584 -19.97 9.81 -43.46
C GLY A 584 -18.83 9.11 -42.72
N GLU A 585 -18.28 9.70 -41.64
CA GLU A 585 -17.20 9.12 -40.82
C GLU A 585 -17.72 8.43 -39.55
N GLY A 586 -19.00 8.06 -39.53
CA GLY A 586 -19.60 7.34 -38.40
C GLY A 586 -20.11 8.24 -37.26
N SER A 587 -20.07 9.58 -37.41
CA SER A 587 -20.53 10.53 -36.40
C SER A 587 -21.98 10.31 -35.96
N LEU A 588 -22.88 9.95 -36.89
CA LEU A 588 -24.27 9.64 -36.57
C LEU A 588 -24.39 8.36 -35.72
N GLN A 589 -23.58 7.35 -36.04
CA GLN A 589 -23.57 6.08 -35.30
C GLN A 589 -22.98 6.25 -33.91
N ALA A 590 -21.86 6.97 -33.78
CA ALA A 590 -21.22 7.26 -32.50
C ALA A 590 -22.15 8.07 -31.58
N LEU A 591 -22.81 9.10 -32.11
CA LEU A 591 -23.79 9.86 -31.34
C LEU A 591 -25.03 9.02 -30.99
N PHE A 592 -25.41 8.00 -31.77
CA PHE A 592 -26.50 7.09 -31.39
C PHE A 592 -26.08 6.17 -30.24
N GLN A 593 -24.89 5.56 -30.33
CA GLN A 593 -24.35 4.64 -29.33
C GLN A 593 -24.14 5.31 -27.96
N HIS A 594 -23.73 6.58 -27.95
CA HIS A 594 -23.46 7.34 -26.72
C HIS A 594 -24.61 8.26 -26.29
N GLY A 595 -25.85 7.97 -26.69
CA GLY A 595 -27.02 8.72 -26.20
C GLY A 595 -27.01 10.22 -26.55
N GLY A 596 -26.37 10.58 -27.67
CA GLY A 596 -26.16 11.95 -28.12
C GLY A 596 -25.11 12.73 -27.35
N ASP A 597 -24.19 12.08 -26.64
CA ASP A 597 -23.04 12.75 -26.00
C ASP A 597 -21.93 13.03 -27.03
N VAL A 598 -21.65 14.32 -27.25
CA VAL A 598 -20.66 14.76 -28.25
C VAL A 598 -19.23 14.43 -27.82
N GLY A 599 -18.91 14.51 -26.52
CA GLY A 599 -17.56 14.25 -26.02
C GLY A 599 -17.19 12.77 -26.10
N GLN A 600 -18.12 11.89 -25.75
CA GLN A 600 -17.93 10.44 -25.87
C GLN A 600 -17.86 10.01 -27.34
N ALA A 601 -18.76 10.53 -28.19
CA ALA A 601 -18.73 10.28 -29.63
C ALA A 601 -17.41 10.75 -30.26
N LEU A 602 -16.94 11.96 -29.93
CA LEU A 602 -15.67 12.50 -30.41
C LEU A 602 -14.48 11.63 -30.00
N THR A 603 -14.45 11.17 -28.74
CA THR A 603 -13.36 10.33 -28.22
C THR A 603 -13.27 9.01 -28.99
N GLU A 604 -14.41 8.38 -29.27
CA GLU A 604 -14.46 7.17 -30.09
C GLU A 604 -13.99 7.41 -31.53
N LEU A 605 -14.47 8.47 -32.18
CA LEU A 605 -14.10 8.83 -33.55
C LEU A 605 -12.59 9.14 -33.66
N GLN A 606 -12.03 9.84 -32.67
CA GLN A 606 -10.59 10.11 -32.58
C GLN A 606 -9.79 8.82 -32.40
N ARG A 607 -10.24 7.90 -31.53
CA ARG A 607 -9.60 6.61 -31.35
C ARG A 607 -9.58 5.80 -32.64
N GLN A 608 -10.69 5.73 -33.36
CA GLN A 608 -10.78 5.02 -34.65
C GLN A 608 -9.83 5.63 -35.69
N ARG A 609 -9.73 6.98 -35.76
CA ARG A 609 -8.81 7.67 -36.66
C ARG A 609 -7.33 7.45 -36.31
N LEU A 610 -7.01 7.27 -35.02
CA LEU A 610 -5.65 7.03 -34.53
C LEU A 610 -5.24 5.54 -34.52
N GLU A 611 -6.19 4.62 -34.72
CA GLU A 611 -5.96 3.18 -34.68
C GLU A 611 -4.86 2.70 -35.65
N PRO A 612 -4.76 3.18 -36.90
CA PRO A 612 -3.67 2.79 -37.80
C PRO A 612 -2.30 3.30 -37.36
N PHE A 613 -2.24 4.46 -36.69
CA PHE A 613 -0.99 4.97 -36.10
C PHE A 613 -0.59 4.15 -34.86
N ARG A 614 -1.58 3.76 -34.05
CA ARG A 614 -1.40 2.85 -32.92
C ARG A 614 -0.92 1.47 -33.36
N GLN A 615 -1.40 0.93 -34.47
CA GLN A 615 -0.89 -0.35 -34.98
C GLN A 615 0.58 -0.20 -35.43
N ARG A 616 0.90 0.82 -36.22
CA ARG A 616 2.28 1.06 -36.68
C ARG A 616 3.30 1.33 -35.56
N LEU A 617 2.88 1.96 -34.47
CA LEU A 617 3.78 2.31 -33.36
C LEU A 617 4.05 1.13 -32.41
N TRP A 618 3.28 0.05 -32.52
CA TRP A 618 3.42 -1.17 -31.70
C TRP A 618 3.81 -2.42 -32.51
N ASP A 619 3.76 -2.38 -33.84
CA ASP A 619 4.17 -3.49 -34.72
C ASP A 619 5.70 -3.55 -34.97
N ASP A 620 6.47 -2.52 -34.60
CA ASP A 620 7.94 -2.52 -34.70
C ASP A 620 8.58 -2.47 -33.28
N PRO A 621 9.26 -3.54 -32.82
CA PRO A 621 9.96 -3.51 -31.55
C PRO A 621 11.28 -2.75 -31.71
N GLU A 622 11.25 -1.42 -31.66
CA GLU A 622 12.49 -0.67 -31.50
C GLU A 622 13.12 -0.95 -30.12
N PRO A 623 14.44 -1.19 -30.03
CA PRO A 623 15.15 -1.24 -28.77
C PRO A 623 15.08 0.12 -28.06
N ASN A 624 15.17 0.12 -26.73
CA ASN A 624 15.08 1.29 -25.84
C ASN A 624 15.58 2.59 -26.50
N PRO A 625 14.72 3.61 -26.72
CA PRO A 625 15.12 4.83 -27.42
C PRO A 625 16.23 5.56 -26.66
N SER A 626 17.24 6.03 -27.40
CA SER A 626 18.28 6.90 -26.84
C SER A 626 17.68 8.24 -26.44
N TRP A 627 17.79 8.59 -25.15
CA TRP A 627 17.32 9.87 -24.61
C TRP A 627 18.32 11.01 -24.81
N ASP A 628 19.46 10.73 -25.45
CA ASP A 628 20.52 11.71 -25.77
C ASP A 628 20.33 12.31 -27.17
N GLY A 629 19.19 12.06 -27.80
CA GLY A 629 18.88 12.55 -29.14
C GLY A 629 18.83 14.08 -29.24
N PRO A 630 19.20 14.66 -30.40
CA PRO A 630 19.25 16.11 -30.59
C PRO A 630 17.86 16.77 -30.65
N ASP A 631 16.82 16.03 -31.02
CA ASP A 631 15.44 16.55 -31.08
C ASP A 631 14.72 16.38 -29.74
N LYS A 632 14.97 17.33 -28.84
CA LYS A 632 14.33 17.40 -27.51
C LYS A 632 12.80 17.40 -27.59
N GLN A 633 12.22 18.02 -28.61
CA GLN A 633 10.77 18.13 -28.76
C GLN A 633 10.13 16.79 -29.09
N SER A 634 10.77 15.98 -29.94
CA SER A 634 10.35 14.61 -30.23
C SER A 634 10.44 13.72 -28.99
N LEU A 635 11.54 13.79 -28.23
CA LEU A 635 11.74 13.01 -27.00
C LEU A 635 10.72 13.36 -25.91
N VAL A 636 10.41 14.65 -25.71
CA VAL A 636 9.37 15.09 -24.76
C VAL A 636 7.97 14.60 -25.17
N ARG A 637 7.63 14.66 -26.46
CA ARG A 637 6.35 14.09 -26.96
C ARG A 637 6.28 12.59 -26.73
N ARG A 638 7.39 11.87 -26.94
CA ARG A 638 7.46 10.43 -26.68
C ARG A 638 7.30 10.14 -25.17
N LEU A 639 7.97 10.89 -24.29
CA LEU A 639 7.80 10.74 -22.83
C LEU A 639 6.35 10.98 -22.38
N LEU A 640 5.67 12.00 -22.93
CA LEU A 640 4.26 12.27 -22.66
C LEU A 640 3.35 11.16 -23.16
N ALA A 641 3.55 10.73 -24.40
CA ALA A 641 2.68 9.75 -25.05
C ALA A 641 2.81 8.36 -24.44
N VAL A 642 4.03 7.93 -24.12
CA VAL A 642 4.30 6.58 -23.59
C VAL A 642 4.07 6.50 -22.08
N TYR A 643 4.48 7.52 -21.33
CA TYR A 643 4.47 7.48 -19.86
C TYR A 643 3.42 8.39 -19.22
N ALA A 644 2.45 8.93 -19.97
CA ALA A 644 1.31 9.71 -19.46
C ALA A 644 1.68 10.70 -18.35
N LEU A 645 2.75 11.49 -18.58
CA LEU A 645 3.23 12.47 -17.60
C LEU A 645 2.23 13.63 -17.44
N PRO A 646 2.08 14.23 -16.24
CA PRO A 646 0.99 15.18 -15.96
C PRO A 646 0.98 16.46 -16.81
N SER A 647 2.14 16.87 -17.32
CA SER A 647 2.24 18.05 -18.18
C SER A 647 3.50 18.04 -19.02
N TRP A 648 3.54 18.88 -20.05
CA TRP A 648 4.71 19.09 -20.88
C TRP A 648 5.96 19.45 -20.06
N GLY A 649 5.82 20.35 -19.08
CA GLY A 649 6.93 20.71 -18.19
C GLY A 649 7.44 19.55 -17.32
N ARG A 650 6.58 18.59 -16.96
CA ARG A 650 7.01 17.34 -16.29
C ARG A 650 7.84 16.47 -17.26
N ALA A 651 7.42 16.36 -18.52
CA ALA A 651 8.19 15.60 -19.50
C ALA A 651 9.53 16.24 -19.86
N GLU A 652 9.61 17.57 -19.92
CA GLU A 652 10.89 18.29 -20.04
C GLU A 652 11.80 18.07 -18.82
N LEU A 653 11.23 18.10 -17.61
CA LEU A 653 11.98 17.83 -16.38
C LEU A 653 12.52 16.39 -16.33
N ALA A 654 11.73 15.41 -16.75
CA ALA A 654 12.14 14.02 -16.87
C ALA A 654 13.29 13.86 -17.89
N LEU A 655 13.15 14.43 -19.08
CA LEU A 655 14.22 14.41 -20.09
C LEU A 655 15.50 15.07 -19.55
N ALA A 656 15.37 16.21 -18.87
CA ALA A 656 16.52 16.93 -18.33
C ALA A 656 17.19 16.22 -17.15
N LEU A 657 16.52 15.30 -16.45
CA LEU A 657 17.13 14.42 -15.44
C LEU A 657 17.82 13.20 -16.08
N LEU A 658 17.27 12.69 -17.19
CA LEU A 658 17.85 11.58 -17.95
C LEU A 658 19.13 11.96 -18.71
N GLN A 659 19.26 13.23 -19.08
CA GLN A 659 20.42 13.81 -19.76
C GLN A 659 21.47 14.39 -18.78
N GLU A 660 21.35 14.15 -17.46
CA GLU A 660 22.39 14.57 -16.52
C GLU A 660 23.65 13.70 -16.63
N GLU A 661 24.82 14.31 -16.52
CA GLU A 661 26.10 13.61 -16.44
C GLU A 661 26.70 13.71 -15.02
N PRO A 662 27.10 12.58 -14.40
CA PRO A 662 26.90 11.21 -14.87
C PRO A 662 25.42 10.78 -14.80
N ARG A 663 25.00 9.91 -15.73
CA ARG A 663 23.64 9.40 -15.80
C ARG A 663 23.39 8.41 -14.68
N ASN A 664 22.82 8.90 -13.59
CA ASN A 664 22.65 8.15 -12.35
C ASN A 664 21.27 7.50 -12.18
N TYR A 665 20.35 7.72 -13.13
CA TYR A 665 18.94 7.40 -12.96
C TYR A 665 18.37 6.60 -14.13
N GLU A 666 17.54 5.62 -13.82
CA GLU A 666 16.76 4.88 -14.81
C GLU A 666 15.50 5.64 -15.21
N LEU A 667 15.01 5.39 -16.44
CA LEU A 667 13.83 6.04 -16.99
C LEU A 667 12.57 5.86 -16.12
N GLY A 668 12.35 4.64 -15.61
CA GLY A 668 11.21 4.34 -14.76
C GLY A 668 11.18 5.17 -13.48
N ASP A 669 12.33 5.25 -12.79
CA ASP A 669 12.46 5.99 -11.53
C ASP A 669 12.25 7.50 -11.75
N VAL A 670 12.82 8.04 -12.83
CA VAL A 670 12.64 9.46 -13.18
C VAL A 670 11.19 9.77 -13.50
N VAL A 671 10.53 8.93 -14.30
CA VAL A 671 9.10 9.10 -14.66
C VAL A 671 8.22 9.09 -13.41
N GLU A 672 8.44 8.14 -12.49
CA GLU A 672 7.67 8.03 -11.26
C GLU A 672 7.90 9.23 -10.33
N ALA A 673 9.16 9.61 -10.12
CA ALA A 673 9.51 10.77 -9.30
C ALA A 673 8.89 12.06 -9.84
N VAL A 674 9.03 12.29 -11.15
CA VAL A 674 8.54 13.49 -11.84
C VAL A 674 7.01 13.50 -11.96
N ARG A 675 6.29 12.39 -11.77
CA ARG A 675 4.83 12.43 -11.59
C ARG A 675 4.44 13.10 -10.27
N GLN A 676 5.20 12.86 -9.21
CA GLN A 676 4.84 13.27 -7.85
C GLN A 676 5.32 14.69 -7.49
N SER A 677 6.44 15.16 -8.04
CA SER A 677 6.99 16.49 -7.70
C SER A 677 7.60 17.25 -8.89
N PRO A 678 7.36 18.57 -9.03
CA PRO A 678 7.98 19.40 -10.07
C PRO A 678 9.32 20.00 -9.64
N ASP A 679 9.78 19.76 -8.41
CA ASP A 679 11.01 20.34 -7.87
C ASP A 679 12.23 19.46 -8.18
N ARG A 680 13.08 19.93 -9.11
CA ARG A 680 14.32 19.24 -9.52
C ARG A 680 15.25 18.91 -8.35
N ALA A 681 15.40 19.79 -7.36
CA ALA A 681 16.30 19.55 -6.23
C ALA A 681 15.74 18.47 -5.30
N PHE A 682 14.43 18.48 -5.08
CA PHE A 682 13.74 17.41 -4.37
C PHE A 682 13.84 16.06 -5.11
N LEU A 683 13.62 16.05 -6.43
CA LEU A 683 13.70 14.84 -7.26
C LEU A 683 15.11 14.22 -7.23
N ARG A 684 16.18 15.01 -7.30
CA ARG A 684 17.54 14.46 -7.18
C ARG A 684 17.79 13.80 -5.83
N ARG A 685 17.30 14.37 -4.73
CA ARG A 685 17.38 13.73 -3.39
C ARG A 685 16.55 12.45 -3.31
N LEU A 686 15.40 12.41 -3.99
CA LEU A 686 14.55 11.23 -4.04
C LEU A 686 15.18 10.11 -4.89
N LEU A 687 15.85 10.46 -6.00
CA LEU A 687 16.46 9.53 -6.93
C LEU A 687 17.86 9.05 -6.51
N ALA A 688 18.54 9.79 -5.64
CA ALA A 688 19.85 9.45 -5.09
C ALA A 688 19.84 9.51 -3.56
N GLN A 689 19.03 8.65 -2.94
CA GLN A 689 18.99 8.51 -1.49
C GLN A 689 19.98 7.42 -1.04
N GLU A 690 20.79 7.72 -0.04
CA GLU A 690 21.83 6.80 0.44
C GLU A 690 21.26 5.75 1.39
N CYS A 691 21.67 4.50 1.21
CA CYS A 691 21.43 3.44 2.18
C CYS A 691 22.10 3.76 3.51
N ALA A 692 21.34 3.77 4.60
CA ALA A 692 21.85 4.07 5.94
C ALA A 692 22.85 3.04 6.48
N VAL A 693 23.05 1.91 5.80
CA VAL A 693 23.99 0.84 6.18
C VAL A 693 25.25 0.87 5.31
N CYS A 694 25.09 0.83 3.98
CA CYS A 694 26.21 0.70 3.04
C CYS A 694 26.55 1.98 2.25
N GLY A 695 25.74 3.03 2.36
CA GLY A 695 25.93 4.29 1.63
C GLY A 695 25.59 4.23 0.13
N TRP A 696 25.10 3.10 -0.38
CA TRP A 696 24.71 2.99 -1.79
C TRP A 696 23.55 3.93 -2.12
N ALA A 697 23.78 4.85 -3.06
CA ALA A 697 22.77 5.78 -3.55
C ALA A 697 21.78 5.06 -4.48
N LEU A 698 20.52 5.04 -4.08
CA LEU A 698 19.40 4.44 -4.81
C LEU A 698 18.20 5.39 -4.81
N PRO A 699 17.32 5.26 -5.81
CA PRO A 699 16.00 5.88 -5.75
C PRO A 699 15.20 5.40 -4.54
N ARG A 700 14.50 6.30 -3.85
CA ARG A 700 13.74 6.01 -2.62
C ARG A 700 12.68 4.92 -2.82
N ASN A 701 12.06 4.85 -4.00
CA ASN A 701 11.08 3.81 -4.35
C ASN A 701 11.70 2.40 -4.45
N LYS A 702 13.02 2.30 -4.64
CA LYS A 702 13.77 1.03 -4.65
C LYS A 702 14.38 0.67 -3.28
N MET A 703 14.15 1.47 -2.25
CA MET A 703 14.69 1.25 -0.90
C MET A 703 13.59 0.82 0.07
N GLN A 704 13.97 0.07 1.10
CA GLN A 704 13.09 -0.27 2.21
C GLN A 704 13.20 0.79 3.31
N ALA A 705 12.07 1.42 3.64
CA ALA A 705 11.95 2.34 4.76
C ALA A 705 11.31 1.62 5.95
N LEU A 706 12.07 1.37 7.01
CA LEU A 706 11.53 0.70 8.20
C LEU A 706 10.48 1.58 8.88
N THR A 707 9.28 1.04 9.08
CA THR A 707 8.11 1.79 9.59
C THR A 707 8.30 2.32 11.01
N SER A 708 9.20 1.72 11.78
CA SER A 708 9.48 2.10 13.18
C SER A 708 10.43 3.27 13.33
N CYS A 709 11.39 3.45 12.40
CA CYS A 709 12.49 4.41 12.55
C CYS A 709 12.79 5.22 11.29
N GLU A 710 12.05 4.99 10.20
CA GLU A 710 12.13 5.67 8.90
C GLU A 710 13.50 5.61 8.21
N CYS A 711 14.44 4.79 8.72
CA CYS A 711 15.72 4.57 8.07
C CYS A 711 15.52 3.90 6.70
N THR A 712 16.12 4.47 5.67
CA THR A 712 16.12 3.93 4.30
C THR A 712 17.30 2.99 4.10
N ILE A 713 17.01 1.74 3.76
CA ILE A 713 17.99 0.66 3.61
C ILE A 713 17.82 0.04 2.23
N CYS A 714 18.92 -0.25 1.53
CA CYS A 714 18.84 -0.93 0.24
C CYS A 714 18.30 -2.37 0.40
N PRO A 715 17.70 -2.95 -0.65
CA PRO A 715 17.13 -4.31 -0.58
C PRO A 715 18.14 -5.36 -0.12
N GLU A 716 19.40 -5.22 -0.54
CA GLU A 716 20.46 -6.17 -0.19
C GLU A 716 20.78 -6.15 1.32
N CYS A 717 21.09 -4.97 1.88
CA CYS A 717 21.37 -4.86 3.31
C CYS A 717 20.16 -5.23 4.17
N PHE A 718 18.94 -4.93 3.71
CA PHE A 718 17.71 -5.32 4.40
C PHE A 718 17.59 -6.85 4.44
N ARG A 719 17.62 -7.50 3.28
CA ARG A 719 17.51 -8.96 3.16
C ARG A 719 18.61 -9.68 3.94
N GLN A 720 19.86 -9.27 3.76
CA GLN A 720 21.01 -9.89 4.41
C GLN A 720 20.92 -9.81 5.94
N HIS A 721 20.67 -8.61 6.48
CA HIS A 721 20.57 -8.42 7.93
C HIS A 721 19.47 -9.28 8.56
N PHE A 722 18.26 -9.26 8.00
CA PHE A 722 17.14 -10.00 8.57
C PHE A 722 17.27 -11.51 8.35
N THR A 723 17.88 -11.96 7.24
CA THR A 723 18.19 -13.39 7.04
C THR A 723 19.18 -13.89 8.09
N ILE A 724 20.26 -13.14 8.33
CA ILE A 724 21.25 -13.47 9.37
C ILE A 724 20.60 -13.43 10.75
N ALA A 725 19.81 -12.40 11.05
CA ALA A 725 19.12 -12.28 12.33
C ALA A 725 18.16 -13.46 12.59
N LEU A 726 17.54 -14.01 11.54
CA LEU A 726 16.67 -15.18 11.63
C LEU A 726 17.43 -16.49 11.78
N LYS A 727 18.52 -16.69 11.02
CA LYS A 727 19.27 -17.94 11.03
C LYS A 727 20.16 -18.07 12.27
N GLU A 728 20.79 -16.98 12.68
CA GLU A 728 21.88 -17.00 13.67
C GLU A 728 21.50 -16.30 14.98
N LYS A 729 20.43 -15.49 15.00
CA LYS A 729 20.06 -14.69 16.16
C LYS A 729 18.63 -14.99 16.64
N HIS A 730 18.25 -14.33 17.74
CA HIS A 730 16.91 -14.43 18.30
C HIS A 730 15.99 -13.40 17.62
N ILE A 731 14.68 -13.65 17.66
CA ILE A 731 13.69 -12.77 17.01
C ILE A 731 13.77 -11.31 17.53
N THR A 732 14.22 -11.08 18.77
CA THR A 732 14.43 -9.72 19.32
C THR A 732 15.59 -8.95 18.71
N ASP A 733 16.45 -9.58 17.92
CA ASP A 733 17.53 -8.88 17.18
C ASP A 733 17.10 -8.42 15.80
N MET A 734 15.84 -8.67 15.42
CA MET A 734 15.25 -8.17 14.18
C MET A 734 14.91 -6.67 14.29
N VAL A 735 15.87 -5.88 14.74
CA VAL A 735 15.81 -4.42 14.82
C VAL A 735 16.47 -3.79 13.57
N CYS A 736 16.29 -2.48 13.39
CA CYS A 736 16.93 -1.75 12.30
C CYS A 736 18.47 -1.92 12.33
N PRO A 737 19.13 -2.33 11.22
CA PRO A 737 20.58 -2.45 11.17
C PRO A 737 21.32 -1.10 11.25
N ALA A 738 20.66 0.01 10.90
CA ALA A 738 21.28 1.33 10.91
C ALA A 738 21.26 2.00 12.30
N CYS A 739 20.14 1.89 13.04
CA CYS A 739 19.96 2.61 14.30
C CYS A 739 19.64 1.74 15.52
N GLY A 740 19.44 0.42 15.34
CA GLY A 740 19.14 -0.51 16.43
C GLY A 740 17.74 -0.38 17.04
N ARG A 741 16.83 0.39 16.42
CA ARG A 741 15.45 0.58 16.88
C ARG A 741 14.45 -0.32 16.15
N PRO A 742 13.28 -0.65 16.75
CA PRO A 742 12.84 -0.33 18.11
C PRO A 742 13.49 -1.24 19.16
N ASP A 743 13.41 -0.87 20.43
CA ASP A 743 13.82 -1.75 21.52
C ASP A 743 12.76 -2.85 21.72
N LEU A 744 13.13 -4.09 21.38
CA LEU A 744 12.25 -5.26 21.44
C LEU A 744 12.25 -5.96 22.81
N SER A 745 12.66 -5.26 23.86
CA SER A 745 12.56 -5.75 25.24
C SER A 745 11.14 -5.64 25.83
N ASP A 746 10.30 -4.72 25.34
CA ASP A 746 8.91 -4.53 25.75
C ASP A 746 7.93 -5.33 24.87
N GLU A 747 7.10 -6.17 25.50
CA GLU A 747 6.20 -7.11 24.82
C GLU A 747 5.04 -6.43 24.08
N ALA A 748 4.60 -5.23 24.52
CA ALA A 748 3.48 -4.53 23.88
C ALA A 748 3.86 -3.89 22.53
N GLN A 749 5.10 -3.38 22.42
CA GLN A 749 5.61 -2.80 21.17
C GLN A 749 6.01 -3.88 20.15
N LEU A 750 6.31 -5.08 20.64
CA LEU A 750 6.83 -6.19 19.86
C LEU A 750 5.83 -6.75 18.83
N LEU A 751 4.58 -6.97 19.25
CA LEU A 751 3.52 -7.46 18.36
C LEU A 751 3.16 -6.41 17.29
N GLY A 752 3.08 -5.13 17.69
CA GLY A 752 2.86 -4.02 16.75
C GLY A 752 3.97 -3.91 15.73
N TYR A 753 5.24 -3.96 16.15
CA TYR A 753 6.38 -3.90 15.25
C TYR A 753 6.44 -5.08 14.28
N PHE A 754 6.29 -6.33 14.76
CA PHE A 754 6.34 -7.49 13.87
C PHE A 754 5.19 -7.55 12.88
N SER A 755 4.01 -7.00 13.23
CA SER A 755 2.90 -6.87 12.28
C SER A 755 3.25 -5.98 11.07
N THR A 756 4.03 -4.92 11.28
CA THR A 756 4.52 -4.04 10.21
C THR A 756 5.74 -4.61 9.49
N LEU A 757 6.65 -5.24 10.23
CA LEU A 757 7.88 -5.81 9.67
C LEU A 757 7.59 -7.05 8.79
N ASP A 758 6.60 -7.88 9.16
CA ASP A 758 6.19 -9.07 8.39
C ASP A 758 5.93 -8.74 6.91
N ILE A 759 5.30 -7.60 6.64
CA ILE A 759 4.96 -7.13 5.28
C ILE A 759 6.25 -6.93 4.47
N GLN A 760 7.24 -6.25 5.04
CA GLN A 760 8.50 -5.94 4.37
C GLN A 760 9.39 -7.18 4.23
N LEU A 761 9.34 -8.10 5.20
CA LEU A 761 10.09 -9.36 5.16
C LEU A 761 9.55 -10.31 4.11
N ARG A 762 8.23 -10.38 3.92
CA ARG A 762 7.61 -11.27 2.93
C ARG A 762 8.09 -11.00 1.51
N GLU A 763 8.22 -9.73 1.14
CA GLU A 763 8.65 -9.32 -0.20
C GLU A 763 10.18 -9.36 -0.38
N SER A 764 10.94 -9.30 0.73
CA SER A 764 12.40 -9.16 0.68
C SER A 764 13.18 -10.42 1.05
N LEU A 765 12.59 -11.38 1.76
CA LEU A 765 13.26 -12.60 2.20
C LEU A 765 12.92 -13.79 1.28
N GLU A 766 13.86 -14.72 1.18
CA GLU A 766 13.61 -16.03 0.56
C GLU A 766 12.57 -16.84 1.35
N PRO A 767 11.80 -17.74 0.70
CA PRO A 767 10.72 -18.49 1.33
C PRO A 767 11.12 -19.23 2.62
N ASP A 768 12.29 -19.87 2.65
CA ASP A 768 12.79 -20.60 3.82
C ASP A 768 13.09 -19.68 5.01
N ALA A 769 13.66 -18.50 4.73
CA ALA A 769 13.95 -17.51 5.77
C ALA A 769 12.65 -16.90 6.31
N TYR A 770 11.68 -16.62 5.43
CA TYR A 770 10.37 -16.14 5.83
C TYR A 770 9.58 -17.18 6.65
N ALA A 771 9.64 -18.46 6.27
CA ALA A 771 9.06 -19.55 7.05
C ALA A 771 9.71 -19.64 8.45
N LEU A 772 11.03 -19.43 8.55
CA LEU A 772 11.74 -19.40 9.82
C LEU A 772 11.31 -18.22 10.72
N PHE A 773 11.00 -17.05 10.12
CA PHE A 773 10.41 -15.91 10.84
C PHE A 773 9.06 -16.27 11.46
N HIS A 774 8.15 -16.85 10.68
CA HIS A 774 6.84 -17.30 11.17
C HIS A 774 6.96 -18.40 12.23
N LYS A 775 7.87 -19.36 12.03
CA LYS A 775 8.16 -20.41 13.01
C LYS A 775 8.59 -19.80 14.36
N LYS A 776 9.59 -18.90 14.36
CA LYS A 776 10.07 -18.24 15.59
C LYS A 776 9.00 -17.38 16.27
N LEU A 777 8.17 -16.68 15.48
CA LEU A 777 7.09 -15.85 16.02
C LEU A 777 5.99 -16.72 16.66
N THR A 778 5.61 -17.82 16.00
CA THR A 778 4.61 -18.78 16.48
C THR A 778 5.09 -19.50 17.73
N GLU A 779 6.31 -20.02 17.73
CA GLU A 779 6.93 -20.66 18.91
C GLU A 779 6.94 -19.71 20.12
N ARG A 780 7.16 -18.41 19.90
CA ARG A 780 7.11 -17.42 20.98
C ARG A 780 5.73 -17.21 21.58
N VAL A 781 4.68 -17.24 20.76
CA VAL A 781 3.29 -17.16 21.25
C VAL A 781 2.93 -18.44 22.02
N LEU A 782 3.29 -19.61 21.47
CA LEU A 782 2.98 -20.91 22.05
C LEU A 782 3.73 -21.18 23.37
N MET A 783 4.96 -20.68 23.53
CA MET A 783 5.77 -20.81 24.77
C MET A 783 5.11 -20.22 26.03
N ARG A 784 4.03 -19.42 25.89
CA ARG A 784 3.29 -18.87 27.03
C ARG A 784 2.32 -19.88 27.65
N ASP A 785 1.98 -20.95 26.93
CA ASP A 785 1.05 -21.96 27.40
C ASP A 785 1.77 -22.99 28.30
N PRO A 786 1.26 -23.30 29.51
CA PRO A 786 1.86 -24.28 30.41
C PRO A 786 1.89 -25.71 29.84
N LYS A 787 1.05 -26.02 28.84
CA LYS A 787 0.99 -27.32 28.15
C LYS A 787 1.88 -27.39 26.90
N PHE A 788 2.74 -26.39 26.70
CA PHE A 788 3.65 -26.34 25.56
C PHE A 788 4.81 -27.33 25.70
N LEU A 789 5.09 -28.08 24.63
CA LEU A 789 6.19 -29.04 24.51
C LEU A 789 7.08 -28.72 23.31
N TRP A 790 8.38 -28.96 23.48
CA TRP A 790 9.36 -29.00 22.39
C TRP A 790 9.55 -30.44 21.92
N CYS A 791 9.39 -30.68 20.61
CA CYS A 791 9.79 -31.94 20.01
C CYS A 791 11.32 -32.12 20.11
N THR A 792 11.75 -33.24 20.68
CA THR A 792 13.17 -33.58 20.86
C THR A 792 13.88 -33.99 19.58
N HIS A 793 13.14 -34.25 18.50
CA HIS A 793 13.71 -34.67 17.22
C HIS A 793 13.88 -33.54 16.21
N CYS A 794 12.95 -32.58 16.16
CA CYS A 794 12.94 -31.52 15.14
C CYS A 794 12.86 -30.10 15.73
N SER A 795 12.89 -29.98 17.06
CA SER A 795 12.78 -28.69 17.76
C SER A 795 11.53 -27.89 17.37
N PHE A 796 10.42 -28.58 17.06
CA PHE A 796 9.12 -27.96 16.82
C PHE A 796 8.37 -27.78 18.13
N GLY A 797 7.84 -26.59 18.37
CA GLY A 797 7.01 -26.28 19.53
C GLY A 797 5.52 -26.54 19.26
N PHE A 798 4.83 -27.25 20.15
CA PHE A 798 3.39 -27.51 20.03
C PHE A 798 2.72 -27.65 21.41
N ILE A 799 1.41 -27.43 21.46
CA ILE A 799 0.61 -27.63 22.69
C ILE A 799 0.16 -29.10 22.73
N TYR A 800 0.35 -29.76 23.87
CA TYR A 800 -0.04 -31.15 24.07
C TYR A 800 -0.98 -31.25 25.27
N GLU A 801 -2.25 -31.56 25.01
CA GLU A 801 -3.31 -31.53 26.03
C GLU A 801 -3.68 -32.88 26.61
N ARG A 802 -3.12 -33.99 26.11
CA ARG A 802 -3.51 -35.33 26.52
C ARG A 802 -2.73 -35.79 27.76
N GLU A 803 -3.32 -36.69 28.55
CA GLU A 803 -2.70 -37.22 29.77
C GLU A 803 -1.70 -38.36 29.51
N GLN A 804 -1.61 -38.88 28.28
CA GLN A 804 -0.66 -39.94 27.98
C GLN A 804 0.78 -39.44 28.04
N LEU A 805 1.69 -40.29 28.54
CA LEU A 805 3.12 -40.00 28.55
C LEU A 805 3.74 -39.94 27.15
N GLU A 806 3.09 -40.49 26.14
CA GLU A 806 3.52 -40.47 24.73
C GLU A 806 2.96 -39.24 23.99
N ALA A 807 3.83 -38.32 23.58
CA ALA A 807 3.47 -37.21 22.70
C ALA A 807 4.03 -37.41 21.28
N THR A 808 3.18 -37.27 20.28
CA THR A 808 3.57 -37.34 18.86
C THR A 808 3.74 -35.93 18.31
N CYS A 809 4.90 -35.65 17.72
CA CYS A 809 5.17 -34.36 17.10
C CYS A 809 4.33 -34.17 15.82
N PRO A 810 3.58 -33.07 15.66
CA PRO A 810 2.82 -32.80 14.43
C PRO A 810 3.70 -32.57 13.19
N GLN A 811 4.95 -32.11 13.37
CA GLN A 811 5.83 -31.77 12.25
C GLN A 811 6.62 -32.98 11.73
N CYS A 812 7.23 -33.78 12.61
CA CYS A 812 8.08 -34.90 12.20
C CYS A 812 7.44 -36.28 12.41
N HIS A 813 6.23 -36.31 12.99
CA HIS A 813 5.46 -37.52 13.29
C HIS A 813 6.17 -38.54 14.20
N LYS A 814 7.28 -38.16 14.84
CA LYS A 814 7.97 -39.00 15.83
C LYS A 814 7.36 -38.84 17.21
N SER A 815 7.13 -39.95 17.90
CA SER A 815 6.67 -39.99 19.29
C SER A 815 7.82 -39.92 20.29
N PHE A 816 7.61 -39.20 21.39
CA PHE A 816 8.55 -39.10 22.50
C PHE A 816 7.82 -39.05 23.85
N CYS A 817 8.51 -39.43 24.93
CA CYS A 817 7.96 -39.37 26.29
C CYS A 817 7.94 -37.93 26.80
N VAL A 818 6.79 -37.42 27.25
CA VAL A 818 6.65 -36.06 27.80
C VAL A 818 7.46 -35.84 29.08
N SER A 819 7.71 -36.92 29.84
CA SER A 819 8.43 -36.84 31.12
C SER A 819 9.94 -36.94 30.94
N CYS A 820 10.43 -37.97 30.23
CA CYS A 820 11.87 -38.19 30.05
C CYS A 820 12.43 -37.63 28.74
N LYS A 821 11.57 -37.09 27.86
CA LYS A 821 11.92 -36.49 26.56
C LYS A 821 12.58 -37.45 25.56
N ARG A 822 12.68 -38.75 25.87
CA ARG A 822 13.25 -39.79 25.00
C ARG A 822 12.27 -40.20 23.90
N GLN A 823 12.81 -40.70 22.79
CA GLN A 823 12.00 -41.34 21.75
C GLN A 823 11.13 -42.44 22.37
N TRP A 824 9.86 -42.44 22.00
CA TRP A 824 8.92 -43.42 22.52
C TRP A 824 9.10 -44.76 21.78
N GLU A 825 9.24 -45.82 22.57
CA GLU A 825 9.36 -47.20 22.09
C GLU A 825 8.33 -48.05 22.83
N GLU A 826 7.87 -49.15 22.20
CA GLU A 826 6.92 -50.08 22.82
C GLU A 826 7.44 -50.62 24.16
N GLN A 827 8.74 -50.75 24.31
CA GLN A 827 9.42 -51.16 25.55
C GLN A 827 9.34 -50.11 26.68
N HIS A 828 8.93 -48.87 26.39
CA HIS A 828 8.64 -47.85 27.39
C HIS A 828 7.20 -47.96 27.92
N ARG A 829 6.28 -48.59 27.16
CA ARG A 829 4.88 -48.73 27.57
C ARG A 829 4.79 -49.53 28.88
N GLY A 830 4.10 -48.95 29.87
CA GLY A 830 3.92 -49.58 31.19
C GLY A 830 5.19 -49.66 32.05
N ARG A 831 6.30 -49.03 31.64
CA ARG A 831 7.53 -48.93 32.44
C ARG A 831 7.77 -47.50 32.91
N SER A 832 8.40 -47.35 34.08
CA SER A 832 8.86 -46.05 34.52
C SER A 832 9.95 -45.52 33.58
N CYS A 833 10.14 -44.20 33.55
CA CYS A 833 11.22 -43.58 32.77
C CYS A 833 12.61 -44.09 33.18
N GLU A 834 12.76 -44.52 34.45
CA GLU A 834 14.00 -45.06 34.98
C GLU A 834 14.21 -46.52 34.56
N ASP A 835 13.17 -47.35 34.58
CA ASP A 835 13.25 -48.75 34.12
C ASP A 835 13.53 -48.85 32.63
N PHE A 836 12.87 -47.99 31.82
CA PHE A 836 13.16 -47.91 30.39
C PHE A 836 14.61 -47.48 30.13
N GLN A 837 15.13 -46.55 30.93
CA GLN A 837 16.53 -46.14 30.84
C GLN A 837 17.48 -47.28 31.19
N ASN A 838 17.24 -47.96 32.32
CA ASN A 838 18.06 -49.10 32.74
C ASN A 838 18.07 -50.18 31.67
N TRP A 839 16.91 -50.47 31.07
CA TRP A 839 16.78 -51.40 29.95
C TRP A 839 17.62 -50.98 28.74
N LYS A 840 17.61 -49.69 28.37
CA LYS A 840 18.49 -49.15 27.31
C LYS A 840 19.96 -49.36 27.64
N ARG A 841 20.40 -49.09 28.89
CA ARG A 841 21.81 -49.27 29.28
C ARG A 841 22.29 -50.70 29.14
N THR A 842 21.43 -51.67 29.43
CA THR A 842 21.81 -53.09 29.43
C THR A 842 21.67 -53.78 28.07
N ASN A 843 20.85 -53.24 27.16
CA ASN A 843 20.51 -53.93 25.91
C ASN A 843 20.96 -53.20 24.63
N ASP A 844 21.33 -51.93 24.69
CA ASP A 844 21.75 -51.16 23.52
C ASP A 844 23.29 -51.16 23.36
N PRO A 845 23.84 -51.82 22.32
CA PRO A 845 25.28 -51.91 22.11
C PRO A 845 25.96 -50.56 21.83
N GLU A 846 25.25 -49.62 21.19
CA GLU A 846 25.78 -48.27 20.92
C GLU A 846 25.80 -47.43 22.20
N TYR A 847 24.79 -47.60 23.05
CA TYR A 847 24.74 -46.99 24.38
C TYR A 847 25.91 -47.46 25.25
N GLN A 848 26.15 -48.77 25.30
CA GLN A 848 27.26 -49.36 26.05
C GLN A 848 28.62 -48.92 25.51
N ALA A 849 28.76 -48.80 24.19
CA ALA A 849 30.00 -48.36 23.57
C ALA A 849 30.38 -46.93 23.98
N GLN A 850 29.42 -46.05 24.30
CA GLN A 850 29.65 -44.66 24.69
C GLN A 850 29.85 -44.47 26.22
N GLY A 851 29.57 -45.48 27.04
CA GLY A 851 29.82 -45.46 28.49
C GLY A 851 29.14 -44.30 29.22
N LEU A 852 29.85 -43.70 30.20
CA LEU A 852 29.31 -42.58 30.99
C LEU A 852 29.12 -41.28 30.20
N ALA A 853 29.66 -41.16 28.99
CA ALA A 853 29.44 -39.99 28.14
C ALA A 853 27.97 -39.88 27.71
N MET A 854 27.29 -41.01 27.46
CA MET A 854 25.84 -41.00 27.19
C MET A 854 25.03 -40.62 28.42
N TYR A 855 25.43 -41.09 29.61
CA TYR A 855 24.77 -40.71 30.85
C TYR A 855 24.81 -39.19 31.09
N LEU A 856 25.95 -38.53 30.83
CA LEU A 856 26.08 -37.07 30.93
C LEU A 856 25.26 -36.34 29.85
N LYS A 857 25.20 -36.89 28.62
CA LYS A 857 24.39 -36.34 27.53
C LYS A 857 22.89 -36.42 27.81
N GLU A 858 22.42 -37.52 28.40
CA GLU A 858 21.03 -37.71 28.80
C GLU A 858 20.64 -36.83 29.99
N ASN A 859 21.57 -36.56 30.91
CA ASN A 859 21.39 -35.58 31.98
C ASN A 859 21.59 -34.14 31.49
N GLY A 860 21.05 -33.84 30.31
CA GLY A 860 21.23 -32.60 29.57
C GLY A 860 20.75 -31.34 30.29
N ILE A 861 20.82 -30.22 29.57
CA ILE A 861 20.54 -28.89 30.12
C ILE A 861 19.15 -28.46 29.65
N ASP A 862 18.21 -28.28 30.58
CA ASP A 862 16.91 -27.69 30.30
C ASP A 862 16.91 -26.20 30.61
N CYS A 863 16.48 -25.35 29.68
CA CYS A 863 16.33 -23.94 29.98
C CYS A 863 15.22 -23.73 31.04
N PRO A 864 15.49 -23.09 32.19
CA PRO A 864 14.47 -22.91 33.23
C PRO A 864 13.37 -21.96 32.79
N LYS A 865 13.64 -21.08 31.80
CA LYS A 865 12.69 -20.11 31.24
C LYS A 865 11.80 -20.70 30.15
N CYS A 866 12.36 -21.27 29.08
CA CYS A 866 11.57 -21.78 27.93
C CYS A 866 11.46 -23.30 27.81
N LYS A 867 12.02 -24.06 28.76
CA LYS A 867 11.99 -25.52 28.85
C LYS A 867 12.62 -26.28 27.66
N PHE A 868 13.28 -25.57 26.75
CA PHE A 868 14.06 -26.17 25.67
C PHE A 868 15.20 -27.02 26.25
N SER A 869 15.35 -28.23 25.71
CA SER A 869 16.31 -29.23 26.19
C SER A 869 17.53 -29.28 25.28
N TYR A 870 18.72 -29.23 25.85
CA TYR A 870 19.99 -29.41 25.16
C TYR A 870 20.59 -30.77 25.55
N ALA A 871 20.90 -31.61 24.57
CA ALA A 871 21.59 -32.89 24.77
C ALA A 871 23.11 -32.68 24.86
N LEU A 872 23.53 -31.83 25.81
CA LEU A 872 24.92 -31.42 26.05
C LEU A 872 25.29 -31.68 27.52
N ALA A 873 26.53 -32.10 27.77
CA ALA A 873 27.08 -32.10 29.11
C ALA A 873 27.27 -30.66 29.62
N ARG A 874 27.32 -30.46 30.94
CA ARG A 874 27.47 -29.12 31.55
C ARG A 874 28.87 -28.56 31.35
N GLY A 875 29.87 -29.43 31.18
CA GLY A 875 31.23 -29.03 30.82
C GLY A 875 31.90 -28.14 31.87
N GLY A 876 32.92 -27.37 31.46
CA GLY A 876 33.71 -26.52 32.35
C GLY A 876 33.10 -25.14 32.66
N CYS A 877 32.29 -24.58 31.76
CA CYS A 877 31.67 -23.27 31.93
C CYS A 877 30.21 -23.41 32.39
N MET A 878 29.88 -22.86 33.57
CA MET A 878 28.53 -22.94 34.12
C MET A 878 27.58 -21.87 33.60
N HIS A 879 28.08 -20.84 32.91
CA HIS A 879 27.27 -19.77 32.35
C HIS A 879 26.69 -20.21 31.00
N PHE A 880 25.41 -20.56 31.02
CA PHE A 880 24.72 -21.07 29.84
C PHE A 880 23.80 -20.00 29.25
N HIS A 881 23.81 -19.88 27.92
CA HIS A 881 22.93 -19.00 27.16
C HIS A 881 21.92 -19.84 26.38
N CYS A 882 20.63 -19.73 26.72
CA CYS A 882 19.61 -20.39 25.92
C CYS A 882 19.50 -19.73 24.53
N SER A 883 19.79 -20.49 23.48
CA SER A 883 19.61 -20.07 22.08
C SER A 883 18.15 -19.70 21.74
N GLN A 884 17.18 -20.29 22.44
CA GLN A 884 15.76 -20.06 22.16
C GLN A 884 15.17 -18.82 22.84
N CYS A 885 15.54 -18.53 24.09
CA CYS A 885 14.91 -17.42 24.84
C CYS A 885 15.90 -16.42 25.47
N ARG A 886 17.21 -16.60 25.20
CA ARG A 886 18.33 -15.79 25.71
C ARG A 886 18.49 -15.73 27.22
N HIS A 887 17.73 -16.53 27.94
CA HIS A 887 17.91 -16.60 29.36
C HIS A 887 19.33 -17.08 29.65
N GLN A 888 20.03 -16.31 30.47
CA GLN A 888 21.35 -16.64 30.98
C GLN A 888 21.17 -17.30 32.34
N PHE A 889 21.65 -18.53 32.49
CA PHE A 889 21.44 -19.31 33.70
C PHE A 889 22.60 -20.27 33.95
N CYS A 890 22.69 -20.77 35.18
CA CYS A 890 23.66 -21.77 35.54
C CYS A 890 23.24 -23.16 35.03
N SER A 891 24.08 -23.84 34.25
CA SER A 891 23.79 -25.21 33.80
C SER A 891 23.72 -26.22 34.95
N GLY A 892 24.37 -25.93 36.09
CA GLY A 892 24.37 -26.77 37.29
C GLY A 892 23.14 -26.60 38.19
N CYS A 893 22.78 -25.35 38.54
CA CYS A 893 21.67 -25.07 39.49
C CYS A 893 20.46 -24.37 38.88
N TYR A 894 20.48 -24.06 37.58
CA TYR A 894 19.41 -23.39 36.85
C TYR A 894 19.00 -22.01 37.42
N SER A 895 19.85 -21.42 38.26
CA SER A 895 19.68 -20.07 38.78
C SER A 895 20.11 -19.05 37.72
N ALA A 896 19.46 -17.89 37.68
CA ALA A 896 19.73 -16.85 36.68
C ALA A 896 21.13 -16.24 36.84
N PHE A 897 21.76 -15.90 35.72
CA PHE A 897 22.92 -15.01 35.67
C PHE A 897 22.44 -13.57 35.48
N TYR A 898 22.96 -12.67 36.29
CA TYR A 898 22.64 -11.25 36.28
C TYR A 898 23.79 -10.46 35.67
N ALA A 899 23.48 -9.63 34.66
CA ALA A 899 24.40 -8.64 34.15
C ALA A 899 24.74 -7.58 35.22
N LYS A 900 25.78 -6.79 34.94
CA LYS A 900 26.22 -5.69 35.81
C LYS A 900 25.04 -4.81 36.24
N ASN A 901 24.90 -4.63 37.55
CA ASN A 901 23.87 -3.85 38.25
C ASN A 901 22.42 -4.34 38.05
N LYS A 902 22.20 -5.59 37.59
CA LYS A 902 20.87 -6.16 37.39
C LYS A 902 20.47 -7.20 38.44
N CYS A 903 21.36 -7.52 39.38
CA CYS A 903 21.06 -8.48 40.44
C CYS A 903 20.11 -7.88 41.48
N PRO A 904 18.97 -8.54 41.78
CA PRO A 904 17.99 -8.06 42.74
C PRO A 904 18.42 -8.28 44.21
N GLU A 905 19.37 -9.18 44.47
CA GLU A 905 19.74 -9.57 45.84
C GLU A 905 20.35 -8.41 46.63
N ALA A 906 19.69 -8.01 47.73
CA ALA A 906 20.08 -6.86 48.53
C ALA A 906 21.52 -6.99 49.05
N ASN A 907 21.86 -8.15 49.61
CA ASN A 907 23.14 -8.45 50.26
C ASN A 907 24.25 -8.91 49.29
N CYS A 908 24.00 -8.85 47.97
CA CYS A 908 25.01 -9.24 46.99
C CYS A 908 26.19 -8.24 46.96
N ARG A 909 27.39 -8.73 47.23
CA ARG A 909 28.65 -7.94 47.20
C ARG A 909 29.21 -7.74 45.79
N VAL A 910 28.75 -8.52 44.80
CA VAL A 910 29.30 -8.54 43.43
C VAL A 910 28.34 -7.97 42.37
N LYS A 911 27.44 -7.05 42.76
CA LYS A 911 26.47 -6.43 41.83
C LYS A 911 27.08 -5.81 40.58
N LYS A 912 28.36 -5.38 40.66
CA LYS A 912 29.05 -4.70 39.56
C LYS A 912 29.63 -5.65 38.50
N SER A 913 29.49 -6.96 38.65
CA SER A 913 29.96 -7.97 37.69
C SER A 913 28.83 -8.87 37.20
N LEU A 914 29.08 -9.58 36.09
CA LEU A 914 28.25 -10.71 35.67
C LEU A 914 28.39 -11.84 36.70
N HIS A 915 27.30 -12.28 37.31
CA HIS A 915 27.32 -13.33 38.32
C HIS A 915 25.98 -14.06 38.44
N GLY A 916 25.99 -15.24 39.06
CA GLY A 916 24.80 -15.97 39.49
C GLY A 916 24.86 -16.26 40.99
N HIS A 917 23.71 -16.58 41.58
CA HIS A 917 23.63 -17.08 42.95
C HIS A 917 23.47 -18.61 42.91
N HIS A 918 24.40 -19.33 43.52
CA HIS A 918 24.46 -20.78 43.45
C HIS A 918 24.21 -21.39 44.83
N PRO A 919 23.42 -22.48 44.95
CA PRO A 919 23.33 -23.25 46.18
C PRO A 919 24.61 -24.05 46.40
N ARG A 920 24.84 -24.50 47.65
CA ARG A 920 26.10 -25.14 48.06
C ARG A 920 26.39 -26.48 47.37
N ASP A 921 25.37 -27.17 46.89
CA ASP A 921 25.44 -28.42 46.13
C ASP A 921 25.52 -28.22 44.61
N CYS A 922 25.63 -26.98 44.14
CA CYS A 922 25.81 -26.72 42.72
C CYS A 922 27.21 -27.16 42.24
N LEU A 923 27.26 -27.72 41.02
CA LEU A 923 28.50 -28.00 40.29
C LEU A 923 29.45 -26.79 40.23
N PHE A 924 28.93 -25.55 40.27
CA PHE A 924 29.73 -24.34 40.34
C PHE A 924 30.75 -24.35 41.50
N TYR A 925 30.34 -24.84 42.68
CA TYR A 925 31.23 -25.00 43.83
C TYR A 925 31.88 -26.39 43.86
N LEU A 926 31.09 -27.44 43.64
CA LEU A 926 31.59 -28.82 43.78
C LEU A 926 32.63 -29.22 42.74
N ARG A 927 32.72 -28.53 41.60
CA ARG A 927 33.81 -28.75 40.63
C ARG A 927 35.20 -28.40 41.18
N ASP A 928 35.26 -27.52 42.19
CA ASP A 928 36.51 -27.09 42.82
C ASP A 928 37.00 -28.13 43.85
N TRP A 929 36.13 -29.03 44.30
CA TRP A 929 36.52 -30.16 45.15
C TRP A 929 37.38 -31.17 44.40
N SER A 930 38.27 -31.86 45.12
CA SER A 930 39.00 -33.00 44.56
C SER A 930 38.04 -34.17 44.31
N ALA A 931 38.35 -35.00 43.31
CA ALA A 931 37.55 -36.20 43.04
C ALA A 931 37.47 -37.13 44.27
N PRO A 932 38.55 -37.37 45.04
CA PRO A 932 38.47 -38.12 46.29
C PRO A 932 37.51 -37.53 47.33
N ARG A 933 37.44 -36.20 47.46
CA ARG A 933 36.50 -35.55 48.39
C ARG A 933 35.04 -35.74 47.97
N LEU A 934 34.76 -35.65 46.67
CA LEU A 934 33.43 -35.95 46.11
C LEU A 934 33.06 -37.43 46.28
N GLN A 935 34.00 -38.33 46.05
CA GLN A 935 33.84 -39.77 46.28
C GLN A 935 33.58 -40.07 47.76
N LYS A 936 34.28 -39.41 48.69
CA LYS A 936 34.04 -39.55 50.12
C LYS A 936 32.59 -39.20 50.50
N LEU A 937 32.03 -38.12 49.96
CA LEU A 937 30.62 -37.78 50.22
C LEU A 937 29.65 -38.86 49.73
N LEU A 938 29.93 -39.48 48.59
CA LEU A 938 29.15 -40.61 48.06
C LEU A 938 29.33 -41.87 48.92
N GLN A 939 30.56 -42.18 49.34
CA GLN A 939 30.90 -43.32 50.20
C GLN A 939 30.24 -43.22 51.58
N ASP A 940 30.31 -42.05 52.22
CA ASP A 940 29.71 -41.80 53.54
C ASP A 940 28.17 -41.93 53.52
N ASN A 941 27.55 -42.03 52.34
CA ASN A 941 26.11 -42.19 52.12
C ASN A 941 25.75 -43.44 51.30
N ASP A 942 26.66 -44.42 51.18
CA ASP A 942 26.46 -45.69 50.47
C ASP A 942 25.99 -45.56 49.00
N VAL A 943 26.40 -44.49 48.31
CA VAL A 943 26.08 -44.29 46.89
C VAL A 943 27.22 -44.82 46.02
N THR A 944 26.93 -45.83 45.21
CA THR A 944 27.90 -46.43 44.27
C THR A 944 28.27 -45.48 43.13
N PHE A 945 29.54 -45.47 42.72
CA PHE A 945 30.05 -44.72 41.57
C PHE A 945 31.12 -45.52 40.83
N ASN A 946 31.33 -45.18 39.56
CA ASN A 946 32.32 -45.87 38.72
C ASN A 946 33.69 -45.21 38.83
N THR A 947 34.75 -46.03 38.84
CA THR A 947 36.15 -45.60 38.69
C THR A 947 36.78 -46.18 37.42
N GLU A 948 36.27 -47.30 36.93
CA GLU A 948 36.67 -47.91 35.67
C GLU A 948 35.59 -47.68 34.59
N PRO A 949 35.96 -47.62 33.29
CA PRO A 949 34.99 -47.56 32.20
C PRO A 949 34.03 -48.76 32.26
N PRO A 950 32.71 -48.56 32.03
CA PRO A 950 31.75 -49.66 31.97
C PRO A 950 32.13 -50.73 30.94
N ALA A 951 31.80 -52.00 31.21
CA ALA A 951 32.04 -53.11 30.29
C ALA A 951 31.38 -52.84 28.93
N GLY A 952 32.13 -53.02 27.83
CA GLY A 952 31.69 -52.73 26.47
C GLY A 952 32.03 -51.32 25.96
N THR A 953 32.57 -50.43 26.81
CA THR A 953 33.01 -49.09 26.38
C THR A 953 34.16 -49.22 25.37
N ARG A 954 33.98 -48.67 24.15
CA ARG A 954 35.03 -48.68 23.10
C ARG A 954 36.00 -47.50 23.29
N ALA A 955 37.26 -47.64 22.87
CA ALA A 955 38.23 -46.54 22.90
C ALA A 955 37.86 -45.41 21.92
N ALA A 956 38.01 -44.13 22.32
CA ALA A 956 37.71 -42.99 21.45
C ALA A 956 38.57 -42.97 20.18
N PRO A 957 38.01 -42.64 19.00
CA PRO A 957 38.82 -42.36 17.82
C PRO A 957 39.73 -41.17 18.13
N GLY A 958 41.05 -41.40 18.18
CA GLY A 958 42.04 -40.39 18.57
C GLY A 958 42.41 -40.33 20.06
N GLY A 959 41.82 -41.18 20.91
CA GLY A 959 42.06 -41.19 22.36
C GLY A 959 41.32 -40.08 23.12
N GLY A 960 41.28 -40.19 24.45
CA GLY A 960 40.72 -39.16 25.34
C GLY A 960 39.20 -39.23 25.59
N CYS A 961 38.69 -38.19 26.24
CA CYS A 961 37.33 -38.13 26.78
C CYS A 961 36.27 -38.01 25.68
N ARG A 962 35.26 -38.89 25.74
CA ARG A 962 34.19 -39.02 24.72
C ARG A 962 32.98 -38.11 24.91
N VAL A 963 32.95 -37.29 25.95
CA VAL A 963 31.82 -36.39 26.20
C VAL A 963 31.72 -35.38 25.07
N MET A 964 30.54 -35.27 24.45
CA MET A 964 30.29 -34.32 23.37
C MET A 964 30.13 -32.92 23.95
N GLU A 965 30.95 -31.99 23.48
CA GLU A 965 30.91 -30.56 23.81
C GLU A 965 30.60 -29.77 22.53
N GLN A 966 29.90 -28.64 22.67
CA GLN A 966 29.64 -27.73 21.56
C GLN A 966 30.80 -26.73 21.45
N LYS A 967 31.63 -26.86 20.41
CA LYS A 967 32.81 -26.00 20.18
C LYS A 967 32.52 -24.92 19.14
N GLU A 968 33.09 -23.74 19.34
CA GLU A 968 33.07 -22.67 18.34
C GLU A 968 34.04 -23.00 17.20
N VAL A 969 33.54 -23.01 15.97
CA VAL A 969 34.27 -23.13 14.71
C VAL A 969 33.99 -21.90 13.84
N PRO A 970 34.80 -21.60 12.81
CA PRO A 970 34.59 -20.43 11.96
C PRO A 970 33.18 -20.31 11.35
N ASP A 971 32.51 -21.44 11.09
CA ASP A 971 31.15 -21.52 10.54
C ASP A 971 30.04 -21.72 11.60
N GLY A 972 30.32 -21.45 12.88
CA GLY A 972 29.34 -21.50 13.97
C GLY A 972 29.69 -22.47 15.09
N LEU A 973 28.71 -23.22 15.58
CA LEU A 973 28.87 -24.15 16.70
C LEU A 973 28.81 -25.60 16.20
N LYS A 974 29.81 -26.42 16.53
CA LYS A 974 29.90 -27.83 16.12
C LYS A 974 30.09 -28.74 17.33
N ASP A 975 29.29 -29.81 17.39
CA ASP A 975 29.42 -30.82 18.42
C ASP A 975 30.63 -31.71 18.14
N GLU A 976 31.60 -31.70 19.05
CA GLU A 976 32.81 -32.52 18.97
C GLU A 976 33.10 -33.18 20.32
N ALA A 977 33.79 -34.33 20.29
CA ALA A 977 34.25 -34.97 21.51
C ALA A 977 35.23 -34.04 22.27
N CYS A 978 35.16 -34.09 23.60
CA CYS A 978 36.02 -33.33 24.50
C CYS A 978 37.51 -33.60 24.22
N GLY A 979 37.89 -34.86 24.04
CA GLY A 979 39.25 -35.27 23.65
C GLY A 979 40.32 -35.07 24.72
N LYS A 980 39.99 -34.45 25.88
CA LYS A 980 40.92 -34.28 27.01
C LYS A 980 41.36 -35.62 27.58
N GLU A 981 42.53 -35.64 28.22
CA GLU A 981 43.09 -36.83 28.87
C GLU A 981 42.12 -37.48 29.85
N THR A 982 42.13 -38.81 29.90
CA THR A 982 41.28 -39.65 30.75
C THR A 982 42.14 -40.36 31.80
N PRO A 983 42.32 -39.79 33.00
CA PRO A 983 43.14 -40.39 34.05
C PRO A 983 42.60 -41.77 34.48
N VAL A 984 43.50 -42.62 34.99
CA VAL A 984 43.13 -43.89 35.62
C VAL A 984 42.25 -43.61 36.83
N GLY A 985 41.21 -44.42 37.03
CA GLY A 985 40.24 -44.26 38.11
C GLY A 985 39.13 -43.23 37.85
N PHE A 986 39.10 -42.55 36.68
CA PHE A 986 38.07 -41.57 36.30
C PHE A 986 37.07 -42.11 35.26
N ALA A 987 36.90 -43.44 35.21
CA ALA A 987 35.89 -44.13 34.42
C ALA A 987 35.87 -43.77 32.92
N GLY A 988 37.05 -43.48 32.34
CA GLY A 988 37.19 -43.10 30.92
C GLY A 988 36.74 -41.66 30.61
N LEU A 989 36.59 -40.81 31.62
CA LEU A 989 36.27 -39.38 31.49
C LEU A 989 37.49 -38.52 31.84
N CYS A 990 37.52 -37.28 31.36
CA CYS A 990 38.49 -36.29 31.84
C CYS A 990 38.11 -35.81 33.25
N GLN A 991 39.05 -35.18 33.96
CA GLN A 991 38.82 -34.73 35.33
C GLN A 991 37.55 -33.88 35.51
N ALA A 992 37.28 -32.94 34.60
CA ALA A 992 36.10 -32.08 34.69
C ALA A 992 34.81 -32.88 34.55
N HIS A 993 34.71 -33.74 33.53
CA HIS A 993 33.52 -34.56 33.29
C HIS A 993 33.34 -35.68 34.33
N TYR A 994 34.44 -36.18 34.91
CA TYR A 994 34.36 -37.12 36.02
C TYR A 994 33.77 -36.46 37.27
N LYS A 995 34.22 -35.24 37.61
CA LYS A 995 33.60 -34.46 38.70
C LYS A 995 32.14 -34.13 38.41
N GLU A 996 31.79 -33.76 37.17
CA GLU A 996 30.38 -33.57 36.76
C GLU A 996 29.55 -34.84 37.00
N TYR A 997 30.07 -36.01 36.63
CA TYR A 997 29.44 -37.30 36.89
C TYR A 997 29.21 -37.54 38.39
N LEU A 998 30.24 -37.38 39.23
CA LEU A 998 30.10 -37.56 40.68
C LEU A 998 29.09 -36.57 41.27
N VAL A 999 29.14 -35.30 40.86
CA VAL A 999 28.19 -34.27 41.31
C VAL A 999 26.77 -34.57 40.86
N SER A 1000 26.58 -35.17 39.67
CA SER A 1000 25.26 -35.61 39.24
C SER A 1000 24.67 -36.68 40.16
N LEU A 1001 25.50 -37.59 40.69
CA LEU A 1001 25.08 -38.60 41.66
C LEU A 1001 24.77 -38.00 43.03
N ILE A 1002 25.63 -37.09 43.51
CA ILE A 1002 25.43 -36.31 44.74
C ILE A 1002 24.08 -35.60 44.68
N ASN A 1003 23.82 -34.88 43.58
CA ASN A 1003 22.59 -34.14 43.38
C ASN A 1003 21.36 -35.03 43.24
N ALA A 1004 21.49 -36.13 42.51
CA ALA A 1004 20.42 -37.12 42.33
C ALA A 1004 19.93 -37.69 43.67
N HIS A 1005 20.83 -37.90 44.64
CA HIS A 1005 20.52 -38.44 45.97
C HIS A 1005 20.33 -37.36 47.05
N SER A 1006 20.39 -36.08 46.68
CA SER A 1006 20.24 -34.95 47.62
C SER A 1006 21.27 -34.94 48.76
N LEU A 1007 22.51 -35.35 48.49
CA LEU A 1007 23.55 -35.36 49.51
C LEU A 1007 24.04 -33.93 49.80
N ASP A 1008 24.15 -33.58 51.08
CA ASP A 1008 24.57 -32.24 51.50
C ASP A 1008 26.10 -32.15 51.65
N PRO A 1009 26.81 -31.35 50.83
CA PRO A 1009 28.25 -31.18 50.97
C PRO A 1009 28.67 -30.52 52.29
N ALA A 1010 27.76 -29.81 52.98
CA ALA A 1010 28.06 -29.21 54.27
C ALA A 1010 28.47 -30.23 55.34
N ALA A 1011 28.07 -31.50 55.19
CA ALA A 1011 28.48 -32.58 56.09
C ALA A 1011 30.01 -32.74 56.18
N LEU A 1012 30.72 -32.43 55.08
CA LEU A 1012 32.18 -32.49 54.99
C LEU A 1012 32.85 -31.11 55.07
N TYR A 1013 32.12 -30.05 55.43
CA TYR A 1013 32.73 -28.73 55.56
C TYR A 1013 33.60 -28.65 56.82
N GLU A 1014 34.77 -28.06 56.64
CA GLU A 1014 35.59 -27.59 57.75
C GLU A 1014 35.01 -26.30 58.33
N LEU A 1015 35.54 -25.87 59.49
CA LEU A 1015 35.00 -24.71 60.19
C LEU A 1015 34.98 -23.45 59.31
N GLU A 1016 36.08 -23.16 58.60
CA GLU A 1016 36.20 -22.01 57.70
C GLU A 1016 35.19 -22.04 56.55
N GLU A 1017 34.88 -23.23 56.02
CA GLU A 1017 33.90 -23.41 54.96
C GLU A 1017 32.47 -23.18 55.48
N LEU A 1018 32.17 -23.61 56.71
CA LEU A 1018 30.89 -23.33 57.39
C LEU A 1018 30.71 -21.84 57.68
N GLU A 1019 31.77 -21.15 58.13
CA GLU A 1019 31.73 -19.71 58.33
C GLU A 1019 31.48 -18.97 57.01
N THR A 1020 32.20 -19.35 55.96
CA THR A 1020 32.03 -18.81 54.61
C THR A 1020 30.61 -19.05 54.07
N ALA A 1021 30.06 -20.25 54.28
CA ALA A 1021 28.69 -20.58 53.87
C ALA A 1021 27.65 -19.78 54.67
N THR A 1022 27.87 -19.62 55.98
CA THR A 1022 27.00 -18.82 56.86
C THR A 1022 26.98 -17.36 56.42
N GLU A 1023 28.14 -16.74 56.16
CA GLU A 1023 28.20 -15.38 55.63
C GLU A 1023 27.52 -15.25 54.26
N ARG A 1024 27.70 -16.24 53.40
CA ARG A 1024 27.16 -16.23 52.03
C ARG A 1024 25.64 -16.35 52.00
N TYR A 1025 25.07 -17.28 52.75
CA TYR A 1025 23.66 -17.66 52.64
C TYR A 1025 22.78 -17.06 53.73
N LEU A 1026 23.30 -16.86 54.95
CA LEU A 1026 22.57 -16.25 56.07
C LEU A 1026 22.89 -14.76 56.24
N HIS A 1027 23.85 -14.23 55.48
CA HIS A 1027 24.25 -12.81 55.49
C HIS A 1027 24.67 -12.29 56.88
N ALA A 1028 25.11 -13.21 57.74
CA ALA A 1028 25.57 -12.93 59.09
C ALA A 1028 27.00 -13.46 59.26
N ARG A 1029 27.86 -12.67 59.90
CA ARG A 1029 29.19 -13.13 60.30
C ARG A 1029 29.06 -13.96 61.57
N PRO A 1030 29.32 -15.27 61.53
CA PRO A 1030 29.20 -16.09 62.72
C PRO A 1030 30.26 -15.69 63.76
N GLN A 1031 29.89 -15.82 65.03
CA GLN A 1031 30.78 -15.61 66.16
C GLN A 1031 30.65 -16.81 67.10
N THR A 1032 31.75 -17.14 67.78
CA THR A 1032 31.76 -18.13 68.85
C THR A 1032 31.01 -17.58 70.06
N LEU A 1033 30.23 -18.44 70.73
CA LEU A 1033 29.61 -18.08 72.00
C LEU A 1033 30.62 -18.21 73.14
N ALA A 1034 30.41 -17.48 74.23
CA ALA A 1034 31.28 -17.55 75.40
C ALA A 1034 31.32 -18.99 75.97
N GLY A 1035 32.51 -19.59 76.00
CA GLY A 1035 32.71 -20.97 76.45
C GLY A 1035 32.38 -22.07 75.43
N GLU A 1036 32.15 -21.71 74.16
CA GLU A 1036 31.84 -22.69 73.11
C GLU A 1036 33.11 -23.33 72.53
N GLU A 1037 33.25 -24.64 72.72
CA GLU A 1037 34.34 -25.43 72.14
C GLU A 1037 34.26 -25.47 70.60
N PRO A 1038 35.40 -25.59 69.88
CA PRO A 1038 35.41 -25.56 68.41
C PRO A 1038 34.52 -26.61 67.74
N ALA A 1039 34.40 -27.80 68.32
CA ALA A 1039 33.52 -28.86 67.81
C ALA A 1039 32.03 -28.51 67.98
N ALA A 1040 31.66 -27.89 69.10
CA ALA A 1040 30.31 -27.41 69.35
C ALA A 1040 29.95 -26.24 68.43
N TYR A 1041 30.90 -25.32 68.21
CA TYR A 1041 30.76 -24.23 67.27
C TYR A 1041 30.52 -24.73 65.83
N ARG A 1042 31.34 -25.69 65.37
CA ARG A 1042 31.17 -26.35 64.07
C ARG A 1042 29.79 -27.00 63.94
N ALA A 1043 29.37 -27.77 64.94
CA ALA A 1043 28.08 -28.45 64.94
C ALA A 1043 26.90 -27.46 64.89
N ARG A 1044 26.97 -26.37 65.66
CA ARG A 1044 25.95 -25.31 65.65
C ARG A 1044 25.86 -24.62 64.29
N LEU A 1045 26.98 -24.29 63.66
CA LEU A 1045 26.97 -23.68 62.32
C LEU A 1045 26.42 -24.63 61.26
N LEU A 1046 26.82 -25.90 61.30
CA LEU A 1046 26.30 -26.93 60.39
C LEU A 1046 24.79 -27.09 60.54
N GLN A 1047 24.30 -27.24 61.76
CA GLN A 1047 22.87 -27.37 62.05
C GLN A 1047 22.09 -26.15 61.56
N LYS A 1048 22.56 -24.94 61.89
CA LYS A 1048 21.90 -23.71 61.45
C LYS A 1048 21.86 -23.59 59.92
N LEU A 1049 22.96 -23.93 59.24
CA LEU A 1049 23.05 -23.90 57.79
C LEU A 1049 22.09 -24.92 57.13
N THR A 1050 21.98 -26.13 57.67
CA THR A 1050 21.15 -27.19 57.09
C THR A 1050 19.66 -26.96 57.34
N GLU A 1051 19.29 -26.36 58.47
CA GLU A 1051 17.91 -26.01 58.82
C GLU A 1051 17.40 -24.78 58.05
N GLU A 1052 18.19 -23.71 57.95
CA GLU A 1052 17.73 -22.43 57.37
C GLU A 1052 17.96 -22.34 55.86
N VAL A 1053 18.98 -23.00 55.31
CA VAL A 1053 19.36 -22.89 53.89
C VAL A 1053 19.17 -24.24 53.20
N PRO A 1054 18.12 -24.40 52.37
CA PRO A 1054 17.91 -25.65 51.64
C PRO A 1054 18.97 -25.86 50.55
N LEU A 1055 19.15 -27.11 50.14
CA LEU A 1055 19.87 -27.45 48.92
C LEU A 1055 19.16 -26.88 47.68
N GLY A 1056 19.84 -26.86 46.53
CA GLY A 1056 19.32 -26.27 45.29
C GLY A 1056 17.96 -26.83 44.88
N ARG A 1057 16.91 -26.01 44.94
CA ARG A 1057 15.52 -26.41 44.62
C ARG A 1057 15.32 -26.76 43.14
N ASN A 1058 16.06 -26.11 42.26
CA ASN A 1058 15.96 -26.28 40.81
C ASN A 1058 16.95 -27.31 40.25
N ILE A 1059 17.77 -27.93 41.10
CA ILE A 1059 18.70 -28.98 40.68
C ILE A 1059 17.88 -30.26 40.43
N PRO A 1060 18.02 -30.93 39.26
CA PRO A 1060 17.36 -32.21 38.98
C PRO A 1060 17.77 -33.27 40.01
N ARG A 1061 16.78 -33.89 40.65
CA ARG A 1061 16.97 -34.97 41.64
C ARG A 1061 16.15 -36.20 41.25
N ARG A 1062 16.56 -37.38 41.70
CA ARG A 1062 15.72 -38.58 41.58
C ARG A 1062 14.44 -38.37 42.38
N ARG A 1063 13.29 -38.50 41.74
CA ARG A 1063 12.00 -38.59 42.45
C ARG A 1063 11.95 -39.99 43.07
N LYS A 1064 11.87 -40.08 44.40
CA LYS A 1064 11.54 -41.32 45.08
C LYS A 1064 10.08 -41.69 44.83
#